data_AF-A0A7Y2ZW11-F1
#
_entry.id   AF-A0A7Y2ZW11-F1
#
_cell.length_a   1.000
_cell.length_b   1.000
_cell.length_c   1.000
_cell.angle_alpha   90.00
_cell.angle_beta   90.00
_cell.angle_gamma   90.00
#
_symmetry.space_group_name_H-M   'P 1'
#
loop_
_entity.id
_entity.type
_entity.pdbx_description
1 polymer ?
#
loop_
_entity_poly.entity_id
_entity_poly.type
_entity_poly.pdbx_seq_one_letter_code
_entity_poly.pdbx_strand_id
1 'polypeptide(L)'
;MHYDDFTQRIDEADSLLKELKDEDIGHSTQLEKLDLAVEEIKLKRWEKNQEITTQKSDKYEMQRDIDRAENDLAHFKKDVERLALEASELEMASKELNEKRSKMESEIAQCDNQNGIIKNKIDKTKITIEKLQSDSTGIKEELSALNRDLGICNTKLVDKVAQEARYKNIYQNASSNKENLKRRMKRANEEEAIAKKEATDALNKETRGKERLETLKLKINDLSKRIEKTGKQLDDKSKTLAAQVKHVQTLEFEQNNNKSNYAALKKMEDGFEWYKDGVKAIMKAHSLKPDEPDSSIDPQSTSLQKDVICLMADVIDPEPAFATAVEAALGESLQYILVKNQQTGLDAIDYLQSHSAGRSGFIPISTVRQIEYGQQKKPDPAKLLLNYVSVKKGFDKITSALLGHVLVVDDINEAKTIFNRNGALQTIVTQDGDILSHEGLIIGGSKDNFAGIFSKKQEVKDLKHSIDVLTRKLESARADQAEMESELRILENDLQQLIDQKNKTSQQEVEAEKDFYKASEDLKHCRHHLEIVRLEQQQLMGEESDADEEIQEYNNALAEISDDIADLQKDVAEKSAQADSISEQVNAFDQEIVELKLEMTSLNAKLENNTHTENRLKEFLDDNIEQSEQLIAEINRKNQKENALKQKINKFEHNLLANYEVIKTLQHAIDKSEDDYQKIDSTLKDSDDDISGIRKKREKVLEKFRVLELEQSQRYLKRENIENRLFERYHRTISEIKTENENMSNELKPTLKMSPDEMEDELSRLKRRIENFNDVNLSAIKEYEQHKIRFDFLSKQRDDLVKAVEDLQKVIKKIDRITQERFINTLNLVNEKLSEVFPRLFEGGTAKLTLSQPDNPQETGVEFMIHPPGKKLTRMSLLSGGEKALSAIAFIFSLFLIKPTSFCLLDEIDAPLDDVNVYRFNDLLKLIGEKSQIVMVTHNKSSMEFADTLFGITMEQKGISKVVSVNFEQREEVRN
;
A
#
# COMPACT_ATOMS: atom_id res chain seq x y z
N MET A 1 34.64 -3.34 34.99
CA MET A 1 35.39 -4.51 34.47
C MET A 1 34.63 -5.27 33.38
N HIS A 2 33.51 -5.97 33.65
CA HIS A 2 32.75 -6.64 32.57
C HIS A 2 32.17 -5.67 31.53
N TYR A 3 31.66 -4.51 31.95
CA TYR A 3 31.21 -3.46 31.02
C TYR A 3 32.35 -2.93 30.15
N ASP A 4 33.54 -2.72 30.73
CA ASP A 4 34.70 -2.20 30.01
C ASP A 4 35.31 -3.23 29.05
N ASP A 5 35.34 -4.51 29.42
CA ASP A 5 35.75 -5.63 28.53
C ASP A 5 34.78 -5.77 27.34
N PHE A 6 33.46 -5.66 27.56
CA PHE A 6 32.51 -5.62 26.45
C PHE A 6 32.65 -4.36 25.60
N THR A 7 32.97 -3.21 26.20
CA THR A 7 33.16 -1.95 25.45
C THR A 7 34.42 -2.02 24.57
N GLN A 8 35.54 -2.49 25.11
CA GLN A 8 36.77 -2.66 24.35
C GLN A 8 36.61 -3.70 23.23
N ARG A 9 35.92 -4.80 23.47
CA ARG A 9 35.60 -5.82 22.45
C ARG A 9 34.56 -5.36 21.42
N ILE A 10 33.76 -4.34 21.72
CA ILE A 10 32.87 -3.68 20.76
C ILE A 10 33.71 -2.76 19.88
N ASP A 11 34.61 -1.96 20.45
CA ASP A 11 35.48 -1.06 19.70
C ASP A 11 36.46 -1.82 18.77
N GLU A 12 37.01 -2.94 19.23
CA GLU A 12 37.82 -3.86 18.40
C GLU A 12 37.01 -4.54 17.29
N ALA A 13 35.73 -4.83 17.53
CA ALA A 13 34.84 -5.37 16.50
C ALA A 13 34.43 -4.28 15.50
N ASP A 14 34.25 -3.04 15.94
CA ASP A 14 33.95 -1.89 15.09
C ASP A 14 35.11 -1.54 14.15
N SER A 15 36.36 -1.65 14.61
CA SER A 15 37.53 -1.48 13.75
C SER A 15 37.60 -2.58 12.69
N LEU A 16 37.38 -3.84 13.08
CA LEU A 16 37.35 -4.98 12.15
C LEU A 16 36.18 -4.92 11.16
N LEU A 17 35.00 -4.45 11.57
CA LEU A 17 33.85 -4.25 10.69
C LEU A 17 34.09 -3.11 9.70
N LYS A 18 34.80 -2.05 10.11
CA LYS A 18 35.25 -1.00 9.18
C LYS A 18 36.26 -1.53 8.17
N GLU A 19 37.26 -2.29 8.61
CA GLU A 19 38.24 -2.91 7.71
C GLU A 19 37.57 -3.85 6.69
N LEU A 20 36.64 -4.70 7.13
CA LEU A 20 35.88 -5.59 6.23
C LEU A 20 34.95 -4.83 5.27
N LYS A 21 34.41 -3.68 5.71
CA LYS A 21 33.59 -2.82 4.86
C LYS A 21 34.44 -2.11 3.80
N ASP A 22 35.64 -1.68 4.16
CA ASP A 22 36.61 -1.12 3.22
C ASP A 22 37.12 -2.19 2.23
N GLU A 23 37.29 -3.44 2.67
CA GLU A 23 37.58 -4.58 1.79
C GLU A 23 36.43 -4.90 0.82
N ASP A 24 35.16 -4.85 1.26
CA ASP A 24 33.99 -5.04 0.37
C ASP A 24 33.90 -3.93 -0.68
N ILE A 25 34.13 -2.67 -0.29
CA ILE A 25 34.20 -1.52 -1.22
C ILE A 25 35.35 -1.70 -2.20
N GLY A 26 36.52 -2.18 -1.73
CA GLY A 26 37.66 -2.53 -2.57
C GLY A 26 37.34 -3.61 -3.60
N HIS A 27 36.66 -4.68 -3.20
CA HIS A 27 36.24 -5.75 -4.11
C HIS A 27 35.12 -5.31 -5.07
N SER A 28 34.19 -4.45 -4.63
CA SER A 28 33.15 -3.88 -5.48
C SER A 28 33.75 -2.99 -6.59
N THR A 29 34.69 -2.12 -6.23
CA THR A 29 35.37 -1.24 -7.20
C THR A 29 36.28 -2.02 -8.15
N GLN A 30 36.89 -3.13 -7.71
CA GLN A 30 37.62 -4.04 -8.58
C GLN A 30 36.70 -4.78 -9.56
N LEU A 31 35.53 -5.23 -9.11
CA LEU A 31 34.52 -5.85 -9.98
C LEU A 31 34.01 -4.88 -11.04
N GLU A 32 33.69 -3.64 -10.68
CA GLU A 32 33.26 -2.62 -11.66
C GLU A 32 34.33 -2.34 -12.71
N LYS A 33 35.62 -2.28 -12.32
CA LYS A 33 36.73 -2.10 -13.26
C LYS A 33 36.89 -3.29 -14.21
N LEU A 34 36.74 -4.51 -13.71
CA LEU A 34 36.83 -5.72 -14.52
C LEU A 34 35.61 -5.91 -15.42
N ASP A 35 34.41 -5.59 -14.94
CA ASP A 35 33.18 -5.63 -15.74
C ASP A 35 33.28 -4.63 -16.92
N LEU A 36 33.79 -3.42 -16.69
CA LEU A 36 34.09 -2.46 -17.76
C LEU A 36 35.15 -2.97 -18.75
N ALA A 37 36.21 -3.61 -18.26
CA ALA A 37 37.24 -4.21 -19.12
C ALA A 37 36.68 -5.37 -19.95
N VAL A 38 35.79 -6.19 -19.38
CA VAL A 38 35.12 -7.30 -20.08
C VAL A 38 34.15 -6.78 -21.14
N GLU A 39 33.44 -5.67 -20.90
CA GLU A 39 32.63 -5.02 -21.93
C GLU A 39 33.48 -4.52 -23.11
N GLU A 40 34.66 -3.94 -22.84
CA GLU A 40 35.59 -3.53 -23.90
C GLU A 40 36.13 -4.73 -24.70
N ILE A 41 36.45 -5.84 -24.03
CA ILE A 41 36.90 -7.09 -24.67
C ILE A 41 35.75 -7.71 -25.48
N LYS A 42 34.50 -7.67 -25.00
CA LYS A 42 33.31 -8.13 -25.73
C LYS A 42 33.05 -7.30 -26.99
N LEU A 43 33.26 -5.99 -26.93
CA LEU A 43 33.17 -5.11 -28.10
C LEU A 43 34.23 -5.50 -29.15
N LYS A 44 35.50 -5.64 -28.73
CA LYS A 44 36.60 -6.09 -29.61
C LYS A 44 36.34 -7.47 -30.22
N ARG A 45 35.76 -8.39 -29.44
CA ARG A 45 35.34 -9.72 -29.91
C ARG A 45 34.25 -9.63 -30.99
N TRP A 46 33.27 -8.75 -30.79
CA TRP A 46 32.19 -8.54 -31.73
C TRP A 46 32.68 -7.92 -33.04
N GLU A 47 33.50 -6.86 -32.97
CA GLU A 47 34.13 -6.23 -34.13
C GLU A 47 34.96 -7.24 -34.93
N LYS A 48 35.77 -8.06 -34.25
CA LYS A 48 36.61 -9.06 -34.91
C LYS A 48 35.79 -10.18 -35.56
N ASN A 49 34.68 -10.61 -34.94
CA ASN A 49 33.78 -11.59 -35.55
C ASN A 49 33.09 -11.02 -36.80
N GLN A 50 32.70 -9.74 -36.76
CA GLN A 50 32.12 -9.07 -37.93
C GLN A 50 33.14 -8.98 -39.08
N GLU A 51 34.39 -8.65 -38.79
CA GLU A 51 35.49 -8.64 -39.77
C GLU A 51 35.74 -10.03 -40.38
N ILE A 52 35.70 -11.10 -39.57
CA ILE A 52 35.81 -12.48 -40.07
C ILE A 52 34.64 -12.83 -40.99
N THR A 53 33.41 -12.41 -40.65
CA THR A 53 32.24 -12.68 -41.50
C THR A 53 32.32 -11.98 -42.85
N THR A 54 32.79 -10.73 -42.90
CA THR A 54 32.99 -9.99 -44.16
C THR A 54 34.12 -10.61 -44.99
N GLN A 55 35.24 -10.99 -44.36
CA GLN A 55 36.33 -11.66 -45.08
C GLN A 55 35.90 -13.03 -45.63
N LYS A 56 35.06 -13.78 -44.91
CA LYS A 56 34.49 -15.05 -45.39
C LYS A 56 33.51 -14.83 -46.55
N SER A 57 32.66 -13.80 -46.52
CA SER A 57 31.78 -13.49 -47.66
C SER A 57 32.58 -13.12 -48.90
N ASP A 58 33.59 -12.27 -48.76
CA ASP A 58 34.45 -11.84 -49.89
C ASP A 58 35.20 -13.04 -50.49
N LYS A 59 35.65 -13.98 -49.66
CA LYS A 59 36.22 -15.25 -50.11
C LYS A 59 35.22 -16.09 -50.89
N TYR A 60 33.97 -16.22 -50.42
CA TYR A 60 32.94 -17.00 -51.12
C TYR A 60 32.53 -16.38 -52.46
N GLU A 61 32.46 -15.06 -52.55
CA GLU A 61 32.21 -14.35 -53.81
C GLU A 61 33.35 -14.59 -54.81
N MET A 62 34.61 -14.43 -54.38
CA MET A 62 35.75 -14.71 -55.24
C MET A 62 35.86 -16.18 -55.64
N GLN A 63 35.48 -17.12 -54.76
CA GLN A 63 35.44 -18.55 -55.10
C GLN A 63 34.41 -18.82 -56.21
N ARG A 64 33.22 -18.21 -56.14
CA ARG A 64 32.19 -18.31 -57.20
C ARG A 64 32.67 -17.73 -58.53
N ASP A 65 33.42 -16.64 -58.50
CA ASP A 65 33.96 -16.02 -59.70
C ASP A 65 35.06 -16.88 -60.34
N ILE A 66 35.87 -17.58 -59.53
CA ILE A 66 36.82 -18.59 -60.03
C ILE A 66 36.07 -19.77 -60.66
N ASP A 67 35.06 -20.34 -60.00
CA ASP A 67 34.30 -21.49 -60.53
C ASP A 67 33.62 -21.15 -61.87
N ARG A 68 33.13 -19.91 -62.02
CA ARG A 68 32.60 -19.41 -63.31
C ARG A 68 33.69 -19.29 -64.36
N ALA A 69 34.81 -18.65 -64.02
CA ALA A 69 35.93 -18.46 -64.94
C ALA A 69 36.54 -19.80 -65.40
N GLU A 70 36.61 -20.83 -64.53
CA GLU A 70 37.11 -22.16 -64.88
C GLU A 70 36.18 -22.90 -65.85
N ASN A 71 34.86 -22.80 -65.65
CA ASN A 71 33.88 -23.38 -66.58
C ASN A 71 33.94 -22.71 -67.96
N ASP A 72 34.04 -21.39 -68.01
CA ASP A 72 34.16 -20.64 -69.26
C ASP A 72 35.47 -21.00 -69.99
N LEU A 73 36.57 -21.15 -69.26
CA LEU A 73 37.87 -21.53 -69.80
C LEU A 73 37.86 -22.96 -70.37
N ALA A 74 37.18 -23.90 -69.69
CA ALA A 74 36.99 -25.25 -70.19
C ALA A 74 36.16 -25.28 -71.49
N HIS A 75 35.13 -24.43 -71.60
CA HIS A 75 34.35 -24.27 -72.83
C HIS A 75 35.20 -23.71 -73.97
N PHE A 76 35.95 -22.63 -73.73
CA PHE A 76 36.81 -22.03 -74.75
C PHE A 76 37.93 -22.97 -75.22
N LYS A 77 38.51 -23.81 -74.34
CA LYS A 77 39.49 -24.83 -74.72
C LYS A 77 38.90 -25.88 -75.67
N LYS A 78 37.69 -26.38 -75.38
CA LYS A 78 36.97 -27.29 -76.29
C LYS A 78 36.64 -26.66 -77.64
N ASP A 79 36.26 -25.39 -77.66
CA ASP A 79 35.98 -24.67 -78.91
C ASP A 79 37.23 -24.48 -79.77
N VAL A 80 38.39 -24.22 -79.15
CA VAL A 80 39.68 -24.13 -79.85
C VAL A 80 40.09 -25.48 -80.44
N GLU A 81 39.95 -26.58 -79.68
CA GLU A 81 40.22 -27.92 -80.19
C GLU A 81 39.32 -28.29 -81.38
N ARG A 82 38.01 -27.97 -81.30
CA ARG A 82 37.07 -28.18 -82.41
C ARG A 82 37.47 -27.38 -83.66
N LEU A 83 37.80 -26.09 -83.49
CA LEU A 83 38.19 -25.23 -84.61
C LEU A 83 39.52 -25.66 -85.25
N ALA A 84 40.47 -26.17 -84.45
CA ALA A 84 41.74 -26.69 -84.95
C ALA A 84 41.57 -27.98 -85.77
N LEU A 85 40.66 -28.88 -85.34
CA LEU A 85 40.29 -30.08 -86.11
C LEU A 85 39.64 -29.71 -87.44
N GLU A 86 38.65 -28.81 -87.43
CA GLU A 86 37.97 -28.33 -88.64
C GLU A 86 38.95 -27.65 -89.61
N ALA A 87 39.88 -26.83 -89.12
CA ALA A 87 40.91 -26.19 -89.95
C ALA A 87 41.86 -27.21 -90.58
N SER A 88 42.27 -28.24 -89.83
CA SER A 88 43.15 -29.30 -90.33
C SER A 88 42.48 -30.18 -91.40
N GLU A 89 41.18 -30.45 -91.29
CA GLU A 89 40.41 -31.19 -92.30
C GLU A 89 40.32 -30.39 -93.61
N LEU A 90 40.08 -29.08 -93.52
CA LEU A 90 40.05 -28.19 -94.68
C LEU A 90 41.44 -28.03 -95.34
N GLU A 91 42.52 -28.01 -94.57
CA GLU A 91 43.89 -27.99 -95.10
C GLU A 91 44.25 -29.27 -95.89
N MET A 92 43.76 -30.43 -95.45
CA MET A 92 43.93 -31.68 -96.21
C MET A 92 43.15 -31.63 -97.53
N ALA A 93 41.91 -31.14 -97.51
CA ALA A 93 41.10 -30.97 -98.72
C ALA A 93 41.73 -30.00 -99.73
N SER A 94 42.35 -28.90 -99.27
CA SER A 94 43.08 -27.95 -100.11
C SER A 94 44.34 -28.58 -100.76
N LYS A 95 45.07 -29.45 -100.04
CA LYS A 95 46.22 -30.18 -100.60
C LYS A 95 45.80 -31.16 -101.70
N GLU A 96 44.73 -31.91 -101.49
CA GLU A 96 44.21 -32.83 -102.51
C GLU A 96 43.73 -32.12 -103.77
N LEU A 97 43.11 -30.94 -103.63
CA LEU A 97 42.71 -30.09 -104.76
C LEU A 97 43.93 -29.56 -105.55
N ASN A 98 45.00 -29.16 -104.87
CA ASN A 98 46.23 -28.70 -105.53
C ASN A 98 46.96 -29.81 -106.29
N GLU A 99 46.96 -31.05 -105.79
CA GLU A 99 47.52 -32.20 -106.52
C GLU A 99 46.69 -32.55 -107.77
N LYS A 100 45.36 -32.40 -107.72
CA LYS A 100 44.48 -32.56 -108.88
C LYS A 100 44.74 -31.50 -109.93
N ARG A 101 44.95 -30.24 -109.51
CA ARG A 101 45.30 -29.11 -110.38
C ARG A 101 46.59 -29.37 -111.16
N SER A 102 47.67 -29.82 -110.51
CA SER A 102 48.96 -30.04 -111.19
C SER A 102 48.90 -31.14 -112.26
N LYS A 103 48.02 -32.14 -112.08
CA LYS A 103 47.82 -33.21 -113.08
C LYS A 103 47.08 -32.67 -114.31
N MET A 104 46.03 -31.89 -114.10
CA MET A 104 45.26 -31.25 -115.18
C MET A 104 46.10 -30.25 -116.00
N GLU A 105 46.98 -29.48 -115.36
CA GLU A 105 47.93 -28.58 -116.06
C GLU A 105 48.84 -29.35 -117.04
N SER A 106 49.28 -30.56 -116.68
CA SER A 106 50.10 -31.40 -117.56
C SER A 106 49.32 -32.00 -118.74
N GLU A 107 48.04 -32.31 -118.54
CA GLU A 107 47.15 -32.88 -119.56
C GLU A 107 46.72 -31.82 -120.61
N ILE A 108 46.50 -30.57 -120.17
CA ILE A 108 46.24 -29.43 -121.05
C ILE A 108 47.42 -29.22 -122.02
N ALA A 109 48.66 -29.24 -121.52
CA ALA A 109 49.85 -29.07 -122.35
C ALA A 109 50.04 -30.17 -123.42
N GLN A 110 49.56 -31.39 -123.17
CA GLN A 110 49.58 -32.46 -124.16
C GLN A 110 48.50 -32.29 -125.25
N CYS A 111 47.31 -31.80 -124.88
CA CYS A 111 46.21 -31.54 -125.81
C CYS A 111 46.56 -30.41 -126.80
N ASP A 112 47.23 -29.35 -126.33
CA ASP A 112 47.67 -28.21 -127.14
C ASP A 112 48.57 -28.63 -128.32
N ASN A 113 49.51 -29.55 -128.09
CA ASN A 113 50.43 -30.04 -129.11
C ASN A 113 49.72 -30.87 -130.19
N GLN A 114 48.68 -31.65 -129.81
CA GLN A 114 47.87 -32.43 -130.75
C GLN A 114 46.97 -31.53 -131.61
N ASN A 115 46.44 -30.45 -131.04
CA ASN A 115 45.61 -29.46 -131.74
C ASN A 115 46.37 -28.76 -132.88
N GLY A 116 47.67 -28.50 -132.73
CA GLY A 116 48.51 -27.91 -133.78
C GLY A 116 48.63 -28.76 -135.06
N ILE A 117 48.64 -30.10 -134.93
CA ILE A 117 48.80 -31.03 -136.06
C ILE A 117 47.49 -31.18 -136.85
N ILE A 118 46.34 -31.11 -136.16
CA ILE A 118 45.01 -31.29 -136.77
C ILE A 118 44.57 -30.04 -137.55
N LYS A 119 44.90 -28.82 -137.08
CA LYS A 119 44.57 -27.55 -137.77
C LYS A 119 45.07 -27.48 -139.22
N ASN A 120 46.29 -27.94 -139.48
CA ASN A 120 46.86 -27.95 -140.84
C ASN A 120 46.12 -28.87 -141.86
N LYS A 121 45.34 -29.86 -141.38
CA LYS A 121 44.53 -30.73 -142.25
C LYS A 121 43.14 -30.16 -142.54
N ILE A 122 42.62 -29.33 -141.62
CA ILE A 122 41.31 -28.67 -141.74
C ILE A 122 41.34 -27.55 -142.80
N ASP A 123 42.42 -26.80 -142.90
CA ASP A 123 42.50 -25.67 -143.85
C ASP A 123 42.39 -26.11 -145.32
N LYS A 124 42.77 -27.34 -145.66
CA LYS A 124 42.63 -27.90 -147.02
C LYS A 124 41.20 -28.33 -147.36
N THR A 125 40.43 -28.79 -146.38
CA THR A 125 39.03 -29.23 -146.54
C THR A 125 38.03 -28.07 -146.46
N LYS A 126 38.42 -26.95 -145.85
CA LYS A 126 37.62 -25.72 -145.72
C LYS A 126 37.29 -25.04 -147.06
N ILE A 127 38.27 -24.99 -147.98
CA ILE A 127 38.12 -24.34 -149.30
C ILE A 127 37.02 -24.98 -150.16
N THR A 128 36.76 -26.27 -149.97
CA THR A 128 35.72 -27.02 -150.70
C THR A 128 34.32 -26.85 -150.14
N ILE A 129 34.19 -26.50 -148.85
CA ILE A 129 32.90 -26.36 -148.16
C ILE A 129 32.30 -24.96 -148.34
N GLU A 130 33.13 -23.93 -148.47
CA GLU A 130 32.69 -22.54 -148.66
C GLU A 130 31.84 -22.32 -149.93
N LYS A 131 32.01 -23.17 -150.95
CA LYS A 131 31.17 -23.14 -152.16
C LYS A 131 29.75 -23.68 -151.95
N LEU A 132 29.57 -24.65 -151.06
CA LEU A 132 28.27 -25.29 -150.80
C LEU A 132 27.47 -24.57 -149.69
N GLN A 133 28.14 -23.83 -148.81
CA GLN A 133 27.50 -23.08 -147.72
C GLN A 133 26.73 -21.83 -148.16
N SER A 134 27.03 -21.28 -149.35
CA SER A 134 26.32 -20.11 -149.90
C SER A 134 24.81 -20.36 -150.10
N ASP A 135 24.41 -21.62 -150.30
CA ASP A 135 23.03 -21.96 -150.64
C ASP A 135 22.17 -22.34 -149.40
N SER A 136 22.80 -22.53 -148.22
CA SER A 136 22.14 -22.97 -146.96
C SER A 136 21.75 -21.83 -146.01
N THR A 137 22.28 -20.62 -146.21
CA THR A 137 22.16 -19.49 -145.26
C THR A 137 20.75 -18.90 -145.17
N GLY A 138 19.94 -18.97 -146.24
CA GLY A 138 18.59 -18.39 -146.26
C GLY A 138 17.58 -19.07 -145.33
N ILE A 139 17.77 -20.34 -144.97
CA ILE A 139 16.81 -21.12 -144.16
C ILE A 139 17.15 -21.07 -142.65
N LYS A 140 18.37 -20.66 -142.28
CA LYS A 140 18.85 -20.63 -140.88
C LYS A 140 18.43 -19.37 -140.10
N GLU A 141 18.06 -18.29 -140.79
CA GLU A 141 17.66 -17.04 -140.14
C GLU A 141 16.31 -17.17 -139.41
N GLU A 142 15.37 -17.96 -139.94
CA GLU A 142 14.03 -18.16 -139.35
C GLU A 142 14.05 -18.97 -138.03
N LEU A 143 14.98 -19.93 -137.88
CA LEU A 143 15.09 -20.78 -136.68
C LEU A 143 15.71 -20.02 -135.47
N SER A 144 16.54 -19.01 -135.75
CA SER A 144 17.25 -18.22 -134.72
C SER A 144 16.34 -17.30 -133.91
N ALA A 145 15.28 -16.76 -134.54
CA ALA A 145 14.34 -15.85 -133.89
C ALA A 145 13.50 -16.57 -132.82
N LEU A 146 13.11 -17.82 -133.07
CA LEU A 146 12.24 -18.59 -132.20
C LEU A 146 12.94 -19.08 -130.91
N ASN A 147 14.23 -19.41 -130.99
CA ASN A 147 15.02 -19.85 -129.82
C ASN A 147 15.32 -18.72 -128.83
N ARG A 148 15.39 -17.47 -129.28
CA ARG A 148 15.60 -16.30 -128.41
C ARG A 148 14.44 -16.07 -127.45
N ASP A 149 13.22 -16.32 -127.93
CA ASP A 149 11.99 -16.17 -127.15
C ASP A 149 11.83 -17.24 -126.07
N LEU A 150 12.31 -18.47 -126.31
CA LEU A 150 12.34 -19.55 -125.32
C LEU A 150 13.28 -19.25 -124.14
N GLY A 151 14.44 -18.64 -124.41
CA GLY A 151 15.42 -18.29 -123.37
C GLY A 151 14.91 -17.27 -122.34
N ILE A 152 14.06 -16.32 -122.77
CA ILE A 152 13.48 -15.29 -121.90
C ILE A 152 12.40 -15.88 -120.97
N CYS A 153 11.64 -16.86 -121.44
CA CYS A 153 10.59 -17.50 -120.62
C CYS A 153 11.20 -18.42 -119.54
N ASN A 154 12.26 -19.16 -119.88
CA ASN A 154 12.95 -20.03 -118.93
C ASN A 154 13.65 -19.27 -117.79
N THR A 155 14.21 -18.09 -118.05
CA THR A 155 14.84 -17.26 -117.00
C THR A 155 13.81 -16.77 -115.98
N LYS A 156 12.64 -16.29 -116.44
CA LYS A 156 11.54 -15.88 -115.54
C LYS A 156 10.99 -17.02 -114.70
N LEU A 157 10.92 -18.24 -115.26
CA LEU A 157 10.48 -19.44 -114.55
C LEU A 157 11.45 -19.77 -113.39
N VAL A 158 12.76 -19.78 -113.65
CA VAL A 158 13.79 -20.10 -112.65
C VAL A 158 13.76 -19.10 -111.49
N ASP A 159 13.58 -17.81 -111.77
CA ASP A 159 13.48 -16.76 -110.74
C ASP A 159 12.26 -16.95 -109.82
N LYS A 160 11.10 -17.31 -110.38
CA LYS A 160 9.88 -17.57 -109.60
C LYS A 160 9.95 -18.85 -108.77
N VAL A 161 10.55 -19.91 -109.31
CA VAL A 161 10.82 -21.16 -108.56
C VAL A 161 11.81 -20.92 -107.39
N ALA A 162 12.82 -20.06 -107.59
CA ALA A 162 13.74 -19.67 -106.52
C ALA A 162 13.03 -18.83 -105.43
N GLN A 163 12.08 -17.97 -105.81
CA GLN A 163 11.24 -17.22 -104.86
C GLN A 163 10.33 -18.15 -104.04
N GLU A 164 9.68 -19.13 -104.68
CA GLU A 164 8.84 -20.13 -103.99
C GLU A 164 9.65 -20.90 -102.91
N ALA A 165 10.85 -21.38 -103.27
CA ALA A 165 11.72 -22.10 -102.34
C ALA A 165 12.15 -21.25 -101.13
N ARG A 166 12.36 -19.93 -101.31
CA ARG A 166 12.69 -19.01 -100.20
C ARG A 166 11.50 -18.83 -99.26
N TYR A 167 10.31 -18.51 -99.79
CA TYR A 167 9.10 -18.33 -98.98
C TYR A 167 8.68 -19.61 -98.26
N LYS A 168 8.87 -20.79 -98.88
CA LYS A 168 8.57 -22.08 -98.26
C LYS A 168 9.47 -22.39 -97.05
N ASN A 169 10.75 -22.00 -97.11
CA ASN A 169 11.66 -22.10 -95.97
C ASN A 169 11.30 -21.12 -94.84
N ILE A 170 10.95 -19.87 -95.18
CA ILE A 170 10.50 -18.87 -94.20
C ILE A 170 9.23 -19.34 -93.49
N TYR A 171 8.27 -19.89 -94.24
CA TYR A 171 7.05 -20.49 -93.71
C TYR A 171 7.33 -21.67 -92.76
N GLN A 172 8.22 -22.59 -93.13
CA GLN A 172 8.60 -23.71 -92.26
C GLN A 172 9.24 -23.23 -90.95
N ASN A 173 10.10 -22.21 -91.01
CA ASN A 173 10.71 -21.62 -89.83
C ASN A 173 9.66 -20.95 -88.92
N ALA A 174 8.78 -20.11 -89.48
CA ALA A 174 7.68 -19.46 -88.75
C ALA A 174 6.73 -20.49 -88.11
N SER A 175 6.35 -21.54 -88.85
CA SER A 175 5.52 -22.64 -88.33
C SER A 175 6.19 -23.40 -87.20
N SER A 176 7.51 -23.64 -87.26
CA SER A 176 8.25 -24.30 -86.18
C SER A 176 8.37 -23.40 -84.94
N ASN A 177 8.53 -22.09 -85.12
CA ASN A 177 8.52 -21.10 -84.04
C ASN A 177 7.17 -21.07 -83.33
N LYS A 178 6.05 -21.08 -84.07
CA LYS A 178 4.71 -21.18 -83.50
C LYS A 178 4.53 -22.44 -82.65
N GLU A 179 5.01 -23.60 -83.12
CA GLU A 179 4.90 -24.84 -82.35
C GLU A 179 5.70 -24.79 -81.04
N ASN A 180 6.87 -24.15 -81.07
CA ASN A 180 7.69 -23.91 -79.88
C ASN A 180 7.02 -22.95 -78.89
N LEU A 181 6.43 -21.84 -79.36
CA LEU A 181 5.66 -20.89 -78.54
C LEU A 181 4.46 -21.58 -77.89
N LYS A 182 3.72 -22.41 -78.63
CA LYS A 182 2.59 -23.18 -78.11
C LYS A 182 2.99 -24.17 -77.00
N ARG A 183 4.16 -24.80 -77.11
CA ARG A 183 4.72 -25.66 -76.05
C ARG A 183 5.10 -24.85 -74.81
N ARG A 184 5.67 -23.66 -74.98
CA ARG A 184 5.99 -22.73 -73.88
C ARG A 184 4.72 -22.22 -73.19
N MET A 185 3.70 -21.84 -73.94
CA MET A 185 2.39 -21.44 -73.42
C MET A 185 1.72 -22.52 -72.57
N LYS A 186 1.79 -23.78 -73.00
CA LYS A 186 1.25 -24.89 -72.22
C LYS A 186 1.95 -25.04 -70.85
N ARG A 187 3.27 -24.88 -70.80
CA ARG A 187 4.05 -24.91 -69.56
C ARG A 187 3.70 -23.73 -68.66
N ALA A 188 3.63 -22.52 -69.20
CA ALA A 188 3.25 -21.32 -68.46
C ALA A 188 1.83 -21.43 -67.86
N ASN A 189 0.88 -22.05 -68.58
CA ASN A 189 -0.47 -22.33 -68.06
C ASN A 189 -0.47 -23.33 -66.89
N GLU A 190 0.36 -24.37 -66.96
CA GLU A 190 0.53 -25.35 -65.88
C GLU A 190 1.17 -24.70 -64.65
N GLU A 191 2.17 -23.84 -64.84
CA GLU A 191 2.80 -23.06 -63.78
C GLU A 191 1.84 -22.03 -63.15
N GLU A 192 1.00 -21.34 -63.95
CA GLU A 192 -0.01 -20.40 -63.42
C GLU A 192 -1.02 -21.14 -62.52
N ALA A 193 -1.44 -22.34 -62.92
CA ALA A 193 -2.37 -23.15 -62.14
C ALA A 193 -1.78 -23.57 -60.79
N ILE A 194 -0.49 -23.93 -60.76
CA ILE A 194 0.25 -24.27 -59.54
C ILE A 194 0.38 -23.03 -58.64
N ALA A 195 0.90 -21.92 -59.18
CA ALA A 195 1.09 -20.67 -58.44
C ALA A 195 -0.23 -20.12 -57.87
N LYS A 196 -1.34 -20.26 -58.62
CA LYS A 196 -2.68 -19.86 -58.17
C LYS A 196 -3.16 -20.71 -57.01
N LYS A 197 -2.93 -22.03 -57.04
CA LYS A 197 -3.28 -22.93 -55.96
C LYS A 197 -2.48 -22.62 -54.69
N GLU A 198 -1.17 -22.40 -54.82
CA GLU A 198 -0.31 -22.00 -53.70
C GLU A 198 -0.74 -20.67 -53.08
N ALA A 199 -1.09 -19.67 -53.90
CA ALA A 199 -1.62 -18.40 -53.43
C ALA A 199 -2.96 -18.57 -52.68
N THR A 200 -3.86 -19.46 -53.13
CA THR A 200 -5.10 -19.75 -52.40
C THR A 200 -4.86 -20.49 -51.08
N ASP A 201 -3.90 -21.41 -51.02
CA ASP A 201 -3.54 -22.12 -49.80
C ASP A 201 -2.89 -21.19 -48.78
N ALA A 202 -2.02 -20.27 -49.24
CA ALA A 202 -1.45 -19.22 -48.40
C ALA A 202 -2.51 -18.27 -47.85
N LEU A 203 -3.52 -17.90 -48.66
CA LEU A 203 -4.64 -17.07 -48.23
C LEU A 203 -5.50 -17.76 -47.15
N ASN A 204 -5.75 -19.06 -47.30
CA ASN A 204 -6.47 -19.85 -46.30
C ASN A 204 -5.69 -19.97 -44.98
N LYS A 205 -4.35 -20.01 -45.03
CA LYS A 205 -3.50 -19.99 -43.83
C LYS A 205 -3.53 -18.62 -43.15
N GLU A 206 -3.43 -17.54 -43.91
CA GLU A 206 -3.49 -16.16 -43.41
C GLU A 206 -4.82 -15.87 -42.70
N THR A 207 -5.94 -16.24 -43.33
CA THR A 207 -7.28 -16.07 -42.76
C THR A 207 -7.47 -16.85 -41.45
N ARG A 208 -7.05 -18.12 -41.40
CA ARG A 208 -7.07 -18.91 -40.16
C ARG A 208 -6.18 -18.33 -39.06
N GLY A 209 -4.99 -17.83 -39.43
CA GLY A 209 -4.08 -17.14 -38.51
C GLY A 209 -4.73 -15.90 -37.91
N LYS A 210 -5.40 -15.10 -38.75
CA LYS A 210 -6.12 -13.89 -38.34
C LYS A 210 -7.28 -14.19 -37.39
N GLU A 211 -8.13 -15.18 -37.71
CA GLU A 211 -9.23 -15.59 -36.84
C GLU A 211 -8.73 -16.08 -35.48
N ARG A 212 -7.67 -16.89 -35.47
CA ARG A 212 -7.05 -17.37 -34.21
C ARG A 212 -6.55 -16.21 -33.36
N LEU A 213 -5.87 -15.24 -33.97
CA LEU A 213 -5.36 -14.06 -33.29
C LEU A 213 -6.49 -13.20 -32.69
N GLU A 214 -7.56 -12.96 -33.44
CA GLU A 214 -8.75 -12.24 -32.95
C GLU A 214 -9.40 -12.97 -31.75
N THR A 215 -9.55 -14.29 -31.82
CA THR A 215 -10.13 -15.06 -30.70
C THR A 215 -9.26 -14.99 -29.43
N LEU A 216 -7.94 -14.97 -29.57
CA LEU A 216 -7.01 -14.83 -28.45
C LEU A 216 -7.07 -13.41 -27.86
N LYS A 217 -7.12 -12.37 -28.69
CA LYS A 217 -7.31 -10.98 -28.23
C LYS A 217 -8.61 -10.81 -27.44
N LEU A 218 -9.71 -11.40 -27.90
CA LEU A 218 -10.98 -11.39 -27.17
C LEU A 218 -10.89 -12.09 -25.80
N LYS A 219 -10.21 -13.25 -25.74
CA LYS A 219 -9.97 -13.97 -24.47
C LYS A 219 -9.12 -13.16 -23.50
N ILE A 220 -8.05 -12.51 -23.97
CA ILE A 220 -7.18 -11.65 -23.14
C ILE A 220 -7.99 -10.48 -22.55
N ASN A 221 -8.89 -9.90 -23.34
CA ASN A 221 -9.78 -8.83 -22.87
C ASN A 221 -10.76 -9.33 -21.78
N ASP A 222 -11.38 -10.49 -21.97
CA ASP A 222 -12.26 -11.10 -20.96
C ASP A 222 -11.51 -11.41 -19.66
N LEU A 223 -10.31 -12.02 -19.76
CA LEU A 223 -9.45 -12.29 -18.61
C LEU A 223 -9.03 -11.00 -17.90
N SER A 224 -8.70 -9.94 -18.64
CA SER A 224 -8.34 -8.65 -18.04
C SER A 224 -9.51 -8.03 -17.26
N LYS A 225 -10.74 -8.11 -17.77
CA LYS A 225 -11.95 -7.67 -17.04
C LYS A 225 -12.20 -8.50 -15.78
N ARG A 226 -11.98 -9.81 -15.83
CA ARG A 226 -12.09 -10.69 -14.64
C ARG A 226 -11.04 -10.35 -13.60
N ILE A 227 -9.78 -10.16 -13.99
CA ILE A 227 -8.69 -9.75 -13.09
C ILE A 227 -9.03 -8.42 -12.41
N GLU A 228 -9.52 -7.43 -13.15
CA GLU A 228 -9.91 -6.14 -12.57
C GLU A 228 -11.08 -6.29 -11.57
N LYS A 229 -12.08 -7.10 -11.89
CA LYS A 229 -13.21 -7.38 -11.00
C LYS A 229 -12.77 -8.09 -9.72
N THR A 230 -11.98 -9.15 -9.83
CA THR A 230 -11.48 -9.92 -8.68
C THR A 230 -10.52 -9.08 -7.84
N GLY A 231 -9.67 -8.26 -8.47
CA GLY A 231 -8.78 -7.32 -7.78
C GLY A 231 -9.53 -6.28 -6.96
N LYS A 232 -10.64 -5.72 -7.48
CA LYS A 232 -11.50 -4.80 -6.70
C LYS A 232 -12.15 -5.50 -5.51
N GLN A 233 -12.67 -6.72 -5.70
CA GLN A 233 -13.25 -7.50 -4.60
C GLN A 233 -12.22 -7.84 -3.52
N LEU A 234 -10.98 -8.10 -3.90
CA LEU A 234 -9.88 -8.37 -2.99
C LEU A 234 -9.48 -7.12 -2.20
N ASP A 235 -9.39 -5.96 -2.84
CA ASP A 235 -9.12 -4.69 -2.15
C ASP A 235 -10.23 -4.36 -1.14
N ASP A 236 -11.50 -4.49 -1.53
CA ASP A 236 -12.64 -4.26 -0.64
C ASP A 236 -12.64 -5.21 0.56
N LYS A 237 -12.42 -6.52 0.33
CA LYS A 237 -12.33 -7.51 1.43
C LYS A 237 -11.09 -7.32 2.31
N SER A 238 -9.97 -6.85 1.75
CA SER A 238 -8.77 -6.54 2.53
C SER A 238 -9.00 -5.38 3.50
N LYS A 239 -9.76 -4.36 3.07
CA LYS A 239 -10.17 -3.22 3.90
C LYS A 239 -11.10 -3.65 5.03
N THR A 240 -12.06 -4.53 4.75
CA THR A 240 -12.94 -5.08 5.80
C THR A 240 -12.17 -5.93 6.79
N LEU A 241 -11.23 -6.76 6.33
CA LEU A 241 -10.37 -7.54 7.22
C LEU A 241 -9.51 -6.63 8.11
N ALA A 242 -8.91 -5.58 7.55
CA ALA A 242 -8.11 -4.63 8.34
C ALA A 242 -8.93 -3.94 9.45
N ALA A 243 -10.20 -3.62 9.18
CA ALA A 243 -11.12 -3.10 10.19
C ALA A 243 -11.43 -4.15 11.28
N GLN A 244 -11.65 -5.41 10.88
CA GLN A 244 -11.93 -6.51 11.80
C GLN A 244 -10.71 -6.84 12.69
N VAL A 245 -9.49 -6.83 12.14
CA VAL A 245 -8.25 -7.03 12.91
C VAL A 245 -8.10 -5.94 13.98
N LYS A 246 -8.37 -4.67 13.63
CA LYS A 246 -8.39 -3.58 14.62
C LYS A 246 -9.43 -3.81 15.71
N HIS A 247 -10.62 -4.29 15.34
CA HIS A 247 -11.67 -4.60 16.30
C HIS A 247 -11.25 -5.70 17.30
N VAL A 248 -10.65 -6.79 16.80
CA VAL A 248 -10.11 -7.87 17.65
C VAL A 248 -9.02 -7.34 18.60
N GLN A 249 -8.10 -6.52 18.10
CA GLN A 249 -7.06 -5.90 18.94
C GLN A 249 -7.64 -5.01 20.05
N THR A 250 -8.69 -4.23 19.76
CA THR A 250 -9.35 -3.42 20.79
C THR A 250 -10.01 -4.27 21.86
N LEU A 251 -10.70 -5.36 21.49
CA LEU A 251 -11.32 -6.29 22.44
C LEU A 251 -10.27 -7.04 23.28
N GLU A 252 -9.14 -7.43 22.68
CA GLU A 252 -8.02 -8.05 23.40
C GLU A 252 -7.41 -7.11 24.43
N PHE A 253 -7.23 -5.82 24.08
CA PHE A 253 -6.71 -4.81 24.99
C PHE A 253 -7.66 -4.60 26.17
N GLU A 254 -8.96 -4.43 25.93
CA GLU A 254 -9.97 -4.29 26.98
C GLU A 254 -10.03 -5.52 27.90
N GLN A 255 -9.97 -6.73 27.33
CA GLN A 255 -9.96 -7.98 28.09
C GLN A 255 -8.71 -8.09 28.98
N ASN A 256 -7.53 -7.76 28.45
CA ASN A 256 -6.27 -7.82 29.19
C ASN A 256 -6.23 -6.80 30.33
N ASN A 257 -6.76 -5.59 30.11
CA ASN A 257 -6.87 -4.57 31.15
C ASN A 257 -7.78 -5.05 32.30
N ASN A 258 -8.96 -5.58 31.96
CA ASN A 258 -9.90 -6.12 32.95
C ASN A 258 -9.34 -7.34 33.69
N LYS A 259 -8.64 -8.24 33.00
CA LYS A 259 -7.95 -9.39 33.61
C LYS A 259 -6.87 -8.95 34.59
N SER A 260 -6.09 -7.93 34.24
CA SER A 260 -5.02 -7.40 35.09
C SER A 260 -5.60 -6.76 36.36
N ASN A 261 -6.65 -5.95 36.22
CA ASN A 261 -7.36 -5.34 37.35
C ASN A 261 -8.01 -6.39 38.26
N TYR A 262 -8.69 -7.39 37.67
CA TYR A 262 -9.25 -8.51 38.42
C TYR A 262 -8.17 -9.30 39.15
N ALA A 263 -7.05 -9.59 38.52
CA ALA A 263 -5.94 -10.32 39.15
C ALA A 263 -5.31 -9.53 40.31
N ALA A 264 -5.17 -8.22 40.17
CA ALA A 264 -4.67 -7.36 41.25
C ALA A 264 -5.64 -7.34 42.44
N LEU A 265 -6.93 -7.05 42.21
CA LEU A 265 -7.93 -7.02 43.28
C LEU A 265 -8.13 -8.38 43.93
N LYS A 266 -8.12 -9.46 43.14
CA LYS A 266 -8.23 -10.82 43.67
C LYS A 266 -7.02 -11.22 44.52
N LYS A 267 -5.80 -10.82 44.15
CA LYS A 267 -4.61 -11.04 45.00
C LYS A 267 -4.72 -10.28 46.32
N MET A 268 -5.27 -9.07 46.32
CA MET A 268 -5.53 -8.30 47.54
C MET A 268 -6.61 -8.96 48.41
N GLU A 269 -7.66 -9.53 47.78
CA GLU A 269 -8.71 -10.31 48.45
C GLU A 269 -8.15 -11.58 49.09
N ASP A 270 -7.46 -12.42 48.31
CA ASP A 270 -6.85 -13.68 48.75
C ASP A 270 -5.77 -13.43 49.84
N GLY A 271 -5.11 -12.28 49.81
CA GLY A 271 -4.13 -11.83 50.81
C GLY A 271 -4.73 -11.23 52.08
N PHE A 272 -6.07 -11.12 52.16
CA PHE A 272 -6.84 -10.44 53.22
C PHE A 272 -6.35 -9.01 53.51
N GLU A 273 -5.89 -8.30 52.47
CA GLU A 273 -5.29 -6.95 52.62
C GLU A 273 -6.32 -5.85 52.90
N TRP A 274 -7.61 -6.16 52.73
CA TRP A 274 -8.72 -5.25 53.03
C TRP A 274 -9.16 -5.26 54.50
N TYR A 275 -8.56 -6.14 55.33
CA TYR A 275 -8.88 -6.32 56.74
C TYR A 275 -7.72 -5.87 57.65
N LYS A 276 -7.99 -5.56 58.93
CA LYS A 276 -6.95 -5.18 59.92
C LYS A 276 -5.92 -6.30 60.15
N ASP A 277 -4.71 -5.93 60.57
CA ASP A 277 -3.56 -6.83 60.72
C ASP A 277 -3.84 -8.07 61.60
N GLY A 278 -4.62 -7.91 62.68
CA GLY A 278 -5.00 -9.03 63.56
C GLY A 278 -5.90 -10.06 62.88
N VAL A 279 -6.80 -9.61 62.00
CA VAL A 279 -7.66 -10.49 61.21
C VAL A 279 -6.84 -11.19 60.12
N LYS A 280 -5.97 -10.43 59.45
CA LYS A 280 -5.05 -10.92 58.41
C LYS A 280 -4.12 -12.01 58.93
N ALA A 281 -3.56 -11.86 60.13
CA ALA A 281 -2.66 -12.84 60.73
C ALA A 281 -3.35 -14.19 61.00
N ILE A 282 -4.56 -14.15 61.56
CA ILE A 282 -5.33 -15.37 61.87
C ILE A 282 -5.84 -16.05 60.61
N MET A 283 -6.36 -15.29 59.64
CA MET A 283 -6.86 -15.84 58.38
C MET A 283 -5.72 -16.42 57.53
N LYS A 284 -4.52 -15.81 57.54
CA LYS A 284 -3.31 -16.39 56.93
C LYS A 284 -2.89 -17.68 57.61
N ALA A 285 -2.84 -17.70 58.95
CA ALA A 285 -2.53 -18.89 59.75
C ALA A 285 -3.54 -20.04 59.53
N HIS A 286 -4.81 -19.71 59.25
CA HIS A 286 -5.87 -20.66 58.90
C HIS A 286 -5.82 -21.13 57.43
N SER A 287 -5.32 -20.31 56.50
CA SER A 287 -5.27 -20.61 55.06
C SER A 287 -4.09 -21.48 54.61
N LEU A 288 -3.09 -21.69 55.48
CA LEU A 288 -1.95 -22.58 55.23
C LEU A 288 -2.44 -24.04 55.16
N LYS A 289 -2.31 -24.67 53.99
CA LYS A 289 -2.67 -26.07 53.75
C LYS A 289 -1.75 -27.03 54.53
N PRO A 290 -2.25 -28.22 54.94
CA PRO A 290 -1.54 -29.16 55.82
C PRO A 290 -0.62 -30.12 55.06
N ASP A 291 0.32 -29.63 54.23
CA ASP A 291 1.18 -30.52 53.42
C ASP A 291 2.69 -30.19 53.39
N GLU A 292 3.19 -29.27 54.22
CA GLU A 292 4.65 -29.08 54.38
C GLU A 292 5.10 -29.40 55.82
N PRO A 293 5.98 -30.41 56.02
CA PRO A 293 6.50 -30.75 57.33
C PRO A 293 7.74 -29.88 57.58
N ASP A 294 7.53 -28.71 58.18
CA ASP A 294 8.67 -27.93 58.68
C ASP A 294 8.56 -27.65 60.18
N SER A 295 9.67 -27.93 60.83
CA SER A 295 9.83 -28.14 62.25
C SER A 295 9.88 -26.82 63.02
N SER A 296 8.76 -26.40 63.59
CA SER A 296 8.67 -25.57 64.81
C SER A 296 7.20 -25.23 65.10
N ILE A 297 6.38 -26.27 65.24
CA ILE A 297 4.96 -26.10 65.56
C ILE A 297 4.82 -26.05 67.08
N ASP A 298 4.57 -24.85 67.60
CA ASP A 298 4.14 -24.64 68.97
C ASP A 298 2.81 -25.40 69.21
N PRO A 299 2.64 -26.15 70.32
CA PRO A 299 1.48 -27.03 70.55
C PRO A 299 0.11 -26.33 70.56
N GLN A 300 0.08 -24.99 70.59
CA GLN A 300 -1.13 -24.16 70.62
C GLN A 300 -1.70 -23.84 69.22
N SER A 301 -0.94 -24.04 68.14
CA SER A 301 -1.37 -23.70 66.78
C SER A 301 -2.33 -24.73 66.14
N THR A 302 -2.33 -25.97 66.65
CA THR A 302 -3.14 -27.09 66.11
C THR A 302 -4.62 -27.04 66.53
N SER A 303 -4.97 -26.37 67.64
CA SER A 303 -6.37 -26.22 68.10
C SER A 303 -7.12 -25.13 67.34
N LEU A 304 -6.42 -24.11 66.82
CA LEU A 304 -6.98 -22.95 66.14
C LEU A 304 -7.46 -23.25 64.71
N GLN A 305 -6.92 -24.29 64.06
CA GLN A 305 -7.19 -24.62 62.66
C GLN A 305 -8.54 -25.30 62.38
N LYS A 306 -9.20 -25.91 63.38
CA LYS A 306 -10.46 -26.66 63.17
C LYS A 306 -11.73 -25.92 63.61
N ASP A 307 -11.59 -24.90 64.45
CA ASP A 307 -12.73 -24.27 65.12
C ASP A 307 -12.94 -22.79 64.74
N VAL A 308 -12.13 -22.24 63.83
CA VAL A 308 -12.37 -20.96 63.11
C VAL A 308 -13.18 -21.23 61.84
N ILE A 309 -14.24 -20.48 61.59
CA ILE A 309 -15.25 -20.83 60.58
C ILE A 309 -15.20 -19.91 59.35
N CYS A 310 -15.38 -18.60 59.52
CA CYS A 310 -15.24 -17.59 58.47
C CYS A 310 -15.37 -16.17 59.05
N LEU A 311 -15.21 -15.14 58.21
CA LEU A 311 -15.46 -13.75 58.56
C LEU A 311 -16.94 -13.41 58.51
N MET A 312 -17.39 -12.48 59.34
CA MET A 312 -18.76 -11.97 59.28
C MET A 312 -19.07 -11.33 57.90
N ALA A 313 -18.08 -10.66 57.28
CA ALA A 313 -18.15 -10.11 55.92
C ALA A 313 -18.39 -11.13 54.79
N ASP A 314 -18.21 -12.43 55.04
CA ASP A 314 -18.44 -13.51 54.05
C ASP A 314 -19.82 -14.17 54.22
N VAL A 315 -20.50 -13.89 55.32
CA VAL A 315 -21.80 -14.48 55.69
C VAL A 315 -22.98 -13.59 55.28
N ILE A 316 -22.71 -12.30 55.13
CA ILE A 316 -23.67 -11.24 54.81
C ILE A 316 -23.42 -10.78 53.38
N ASP A 317 -24.45 -10.74 52.54
CA ASP A 317 -24.39 -10.11 51.20
C ASP A 317 -25.55 -9.10 51.08
N PRO A 318 -25.28 -7.80 51.24
CA PRO A 318 -26.31 -6.74 51.23
C PRO A 318 -26.69 -6.34 49.80
N GLU A 319 -27.90 -5.78 49.63
CA GLU A 319 -28.26 -5.13 48.36
C GLU A 319 -27.35 -3.89 48.11
N PRO A 320 -27.01 -3.57 46.85
CA PRO A 320 -26.04 -2.51 46.53
C PRO A 320 -26.39 -1.13 47.10
N ALA A 321 -27.68 -0.81 47.18
CA ALA A 321 -28.18 0.45 47.72
C ALA A 321 -28.02 0.57 49.25
N PHE A 322 -27.92 -0.55 49.96
CA PHE A 322 -27.85 -0.61 51.42
C PHE A 322 -26.49 -1.09 51.95
N ALA A 323 -25.52 -1.37 51.08
CA ALA A 323 -24.19 -1.83 51.46
C ALA A 323 -23.49 -0.84 52.42
N THR A 324 -23.63 0.46 52.17
CA THR A 324 -23.04 1.53 53.00
C THR A 324 -23.69 1.60 54.38
N ALA A 325 -25.01 1.43 54.44
CA ALA A 325 -25.76 1.35 55.69
C ALA A 325 -25.39 0.11 56.52
N VAL A 326 -25.14 -1.05 55.88
CA VAL A 326 -24.71 -2.28 56.56
C VAL A 326 -23.28 -2.19 57.07
N GLU A 327 -22.37 -1.61 56.29
CA GLU A 327 -20.99 -1.35 56.71
C GLU A 327 -20.95 -0.39 57.91
N ALA A 328 -21.76 0.67 57.88
CA ALA A 328 -21.88 1.61 58.98
C ALA A 328 -22.46 0.93 60.24
N ALA A 329 -23.58 0.20 60.09
CA ALA A 329 -24.26 -0.44 61.22
C ALA A 329 -23.40 -1.48 61.96
N LEU A 330 -22.61 -2.27 61.22
CA LEU A 330 -21.77 -3.31 61.82
C LEU A 330 -20.37 -2.82 62.19
N GLY A 331 -19.85 -1.80 61.51
CA GLY A 331 -18.53 -1.22 61.75
C GLY A 331 -17.44 -2.29 61.84
N GLU A 332 -16.71 -2.31 62.95
CA GLU A 332 -15.64 -3.30 63.19
C GLU A 332 -16.16 -4.74 63.28
N SER A 333 -17.43 -4.94 63.63
CA SER A 333 -18.06 -6.26 63.76
C SER A 333 -18.13 -7.01 62.43
N LEU A 334 -18.04 -6.30 61.31
CA LEU A 334 -17.95 -6.89 59.97
C LEU A 334 -16.66 -7.73 59.79
N GLN A 335 -15.58 -7.33 60.48
CA GLN A 335 -14.28 -7.98 60.39
C GLN A 335 -14.11 -9.08 61.44
N TYR A 336 -15.10 -9.29 62.32
CA TYR A 336 -14.99 -10.29 63.38
C TYR A 336 -15.02 -11.70 62.81
N ILE A 337 -14.22 -12.56 63.44
CA ILE A 337 -14.03 -13.95 63.03
C ILE A 337 -15.05 -14.81 63.78
N LEU A 338 -15.85 -15.58 63.03
CA LEU A 338 -16.79 -16.52 63.60
C LEU A 338 -16.03 -17.77 64.06
N VAL A 339 -16.14 -18.08 65.35
CA VAL A 339 -15.49 -19.22 65.99
C VAL A 339 -16.53 -20.16 66.57
N LYS A 340 -16.21 -21.45 66.68
CA LYS A 340 -17.17 -22.46 67.14
C LYS A 340 -17.57 -22.26 68.60
N ASN A 341 -16.60 -22.00 69.47
CA ASN A 341 -16.76 -21.89 70.93
C ASN A 341 -15.92 -20.74 71.51
N GLN A 342 -16.28 -20.28 72.71
CA GLN A 342 -15.58 -19.18 73.39
C GLN A 342 -14.10 -19.51 73.70
N GLN A 343 -13.78 -20.79 73.98
CA GLN A 343 -12.41 -21.24 74.21
C GLN A 343 -11.51 -21.00 73.00
N THR A 344 -12.00 -21.30 71.79
CA THR A 344 -11.26 -21.07 70.54
C THR A 344 -10.97 -19.58 70.32
N GLY A 345 -11.88 -18.70 70.74
CA GLY A 345 -11.66 -17.26 70.70
C GLY A 345 -10.56 -16.81 71.66
N LEU A 346 -10.45 -17.41 72.84
CA LEU A 346 -9.36 -17.12 73.80
C LEU A 346 -8.02 -17.60 73.28
N ASP A 347 -7.94 -18.83 72.75
CA ASP A 347 -6.73 -19.36 72.14
C ASP A 347 -6.25 -18.47 70.98
N ALA A 348 -7.17 -17.87 70.22
CA ALA A 348 -6.85 -16.98 69.11
C ALA A 348 -6.33 -15.61 69.58
N ILE A 349 -6.79 -15.14 70.74
CA ILE A 349 -6.27 -13.93 71.39
C ILE A 349 -4.84 -14.18 71.89
N ASP A 350 -4.57 -15.34 72.51
CA ASP A 350 -3.24 -15.71 72.98
C ASP A 350 -2.25 -15.83 71.80
N TYR A 351 -2.71 -16.37 70.66
CA TYR A 351 -1.94 -16.38 69.41
C TYR A 351 -1.60 -14.96 68.91
N LEU A 352 -2.57 -14.03 68.90
CA LEU A 352 -2.32 -12.64 68.51
C LEU A 352 -1.35 -11.92 69.45
N GLN A 353 -1.42 -12.20 70.76
CA GLN A 353 -0.55 -11.60 71.77
C GLN A 353 0.89 -12.10 71.64
N SER A 354 1.08 -13.41 71.50
CA SER A 354 2.41 -14.03 71.33
C SER A 354 3.13 -13.54 70.08
N HIS A 355 2.39 -13.30 68.99
CA HIS A 355 2.95 -12.85 67.71
C HIS A 355 2.91 -11.33 67.51
N SER A 356 2.45 -10.55 68.51
CA SER A 356 2.25 -9.09 68.40
C SER A 356 1.50 -8.65 67.14
N ALA A 357 0.54 -9.46 66.69
CA ALA A 357 -0.05 -9.36 65.36
C ALA A 357 -1.29 -8.45 65.29
N GLY A 358 -1.56 -7.65 66.34
CA GLY A 358 -2.67 -6.71 66.41
C GLY A 358 -3.88 -7.20 67.20
N ARG A 359 -5.05 -6.57 66.99
CA ARG A 359 -6.32 -6.89 67.68
C ARG A 359 -7.37 -7.38 66.69
N SER A 360 -8.18 -8.35 67.10
CA SER A 360 -9.32 -8.87 66.34
C SER A 360 -10.48 -9.20 67.28
N GLY A 361 -11.71 -9.18 66.76
CA GLY A 361 -12.90 -9.60 67.47
C GLY A 361 -13.36 -11.00 67.04
N PHE A 362 -13.94 -11.75 67.98
CA PHE A 362 -14.37 -13.13 67.77
C PHE A 362 -15.82 -13.33 68.22
N ILE A 363 -16.62 -14.01 67.41
CA ILE A 363 -18.03 -14.30 67.72
C ILE A 363 -18.22 -15.82 67.86
N PRO A 364 -18.45 -16.34 69.08
CA PRO A 364 -18.67 -17.76 69.29
C PRO A 364 -20.09 -18.19 68.93
N ILE A 365 -20.24 -19.05 67.91
CA ILE A 365 -21.56 -19.50 67.39
C ILE A 365 -22.40 -20.20 68.45
N SER A 366 -21.77 -20.97 69.35
CA SER A 366 -22.47 -21.76 70.36
C SER A 366 -23.06 -20.95 71.53
N THR A 367 -22.63 -19.70 71.72
CA THR A 367 -22.89 -18.94 72.96
C THR A 367 -23.70 -17.65 72.73
N VAL A 368 -24.05 -17.31 71.48
CA VAL A 368 -24.81 -16.10 71.18
C VAL A 368 -26.21 -16.17 71.81
N ARG A 369 -26.45 -15.31 72.81
CA ARG A 369 -27.77 -15.15 73.43
C ARG A 369 -28.59 -14.16 72.62
N GLN A 370 -29.84 -14.51 72.34
CA GLN A 370 -30.81 -13.58 71.77
C GLN A 370 -31.17 -12.55 72.84
N ILE A 371 -31.12 -11.26 72.50
CA ILE A 371 -31.69 -10.22 73.35
C ILE A 371 -33.21 -10.37 73.24
N GLU A 372 -33.84 -10.96 74.26
CA GLU A 372 -35.29 -10.93 74.38
C GLU A 372 -35.73 -9.50 74.69
N TYR A 373 -36.36 -8.86 73.72
CA TYR A 373 -37.08 -7.61 73.96
C TYR A 373 -38.22 -7.90 74.93
N GLY A 374 -38.06 -7.48 76.19
CA GLY A 374 -39.16 -7.44 77.16
C GLY A 374 -40.34 -6.67 76.55
N GLN A 375 -41.57 -7.11 76.86
CA GLN A 375 -42.88 -6.71 76.30
C GLN A 375 -43.09 -5.21 75.94
N GLN A 376 -42.35 -4.69 74.98
CA GLN A 376 -42.49 -3.34 74.41
C GLN A 376 -42.51 -3.45 72.88
N LYS A 377 -43.30 -2.56 72.26
CA LYS A 377 -43.74 -2.61 70.85
C LYS A 377 -42.65 -3.10 69.90
N LYS A 378 -42.98 -4.15 69.13
CA LYS A 378 -42.16 -4.62 68.01
C LYS A 378 -41.89 -3.45 67.04
N PRO A 379 -40.65 -3.26 66.57
CA PRO A 379 -40.32 -2.29 65.54
C PRO A 379 -41.15 -2.52 64.26
N ASP A 380 -41.32 -1.47 63.46
CA ASP A 380 -41.98 -1.56 62.16
C ASP A 380 -41.22 -2.54 61.25
N PRO A 381 -41.83 -3.67 60.85
CA PRO A 381 -41.14 -4.71 60.11
C PRO A 381 -40.66 -4.24 58.73
N ALA A 382 -41.21 -3.16 58.18
CA ALA A 382 -40.80 -2.63 56.88
C ALA A 382 -39.44 -1.91 56.89
N LYS A 383 -38.99 -1.42 58.05
CA LYS A 383 -37.76 -0.61 58.17
C LYS A 383 -36.58 -1.36 58.78
N LEU A 384 -36.68 -2.68 58.97
CA LEU A 384 -35.59 -3.50 59.51
C LEU A 384 -34.50 -3.70 58.45
N LEU A 385 -33.25 -3.36 58.80
CA LEU A 385 -32.10 -3.53 57.91
C LEU A 385 -31.89 -5.01 57.50
N LEU A 386 -32.26 -5.93 58.39
CA LEU A 386 -32.15 -7.38 58.16
C LEU A 386 -32.93 -7.87 56.91
N ASN A 387 -33.98 -7.16 56.49
CA ASN A 387 -34.77 -7.56 55.32
C ASN A 387 -34.06 -7.27 53.97
N TYR A 388 -33.11 -6.33 53.96
CA TYR A 388 -32.37 -5.89 52.77
C TYR A 388 -31.01 -6.57 52.64
N VAL A 389 -30.82 -7.68 53.36
CA VAL A 389 -29.56 -8.37 53.51
C VAL A 389 -29.77 -9.87 53.36
N SER A 390 -29.03 -10.50 52.45
CA SER A 390 -29.05 -11.96 52.32
C SER A 390 -28.02 -12.61 53.26
N VAL A 391 -28.44 -13.68 53.94
CA VAL A 391 -27.62 -14.36 54.96
C VAL A 391 -27.37 -15.81 54.55
N LYS A 392 -26.13 -16.27 54.73
CA LYS A 392 -25.73 -17.66 54.50
C LYS A 392 -26.41 -18.61 55.51
N LYS A 393 -26.97 -19.72 55.01
CA LYS A 393 -27.72 -20.72 55.82
C LYS A 393 -26.92 -21.17 57.06
N GLY A 394 -27.52 -21.08 58.23
CA GLY A 394 -26.93 -21.52 59.51
C GLY A 394 -26.41 -20.40 60.42
N PHE A 395 -26.35 -19.16 59.92
CA PHE A 395 -25.87 -18.00 60.68
C PHE A 395 -26.98 -17.00 61.07
N ASP A 396 -28.25 -17.34 60.81
CA ASP A 396 -29.42 -16.47 61.00
C ASP A 396 -29.56 -15.96 62.44
N LYS A 397 -29.16 -16.77 63.43
CA LYS A 397 -29.20 -16.40 64.85
C LYS A 397 -28.21 -15.28 65.19
N ILE A 398 -27.07 -15.26 64.53
CA ILE A 398 -25.99 -14.29 64.78
C ILE A 398 -26.30 -12.98 64.07
N THR A 399 -26.73 -13.05 62.81
CA THR A 399 -27.18 -11.86 62.07
C THR A 399 -28.42 -11.23 62.71
N SER A 400 -29.36 -12.03 63.21
CA SER A 400 -30.51 -11.51 63.96
C SER A 400 -30.12 -10.85 65.29
N ALA A 401 -29.06 -11.32 65.96
CA ALA A 401 -28.57 -10.69 67.18
C ALA A 401 -27.89 -9.33 66.90
N LEU A 402 -27.12 -9.24 65.82
CA LEU A 402 -26.35 -8.04 65.45
C LEU A 402 -27.18 -6.99 64.69
N LEU A 403 -28.08 -7.40 63.80
CA LEU A 403 -28.85 -6.53 62.91
C LEU A 403 -30.35 -6.50 63.21
N GLY A 404 -30.87 -7.41 64.05
CA GLY A 404 -32.30 -7.49 64.36
C GLY A 404 -32.86 -6.30 65.14
N HIS A 405 -32.00 -5.39 65.59
CA HIS A 405 -32.34 -4.16 66.31
C HIS A 405 -32.04 -2.88 65.50
N VAL A 406 -31.62 -3.04 64.25
CA VAL A 406 -31.18 -1.95 63.38
C VAL A 406 -32.27 -1.59 62.39
N LEU A 407 -32.67 -0.32 62.39
CA LEU A 407 -33.64 0.24 61.45
C LEU A 407 -32.95 1.10 60.39
N VAL A 408 -33.46 1.07 59.16
CA VAL A 408 -33.03 1.93 58.05
C VAL A 408 -34.04 3.04 57.84
N VAL A 409 -33.53 4.26 57.65
CA VAL A 409 -34.30 5.45 57.28
C VAL A 409 -33.59 6.21 56.17
N ASP A 410 -34.31 7.13 55.51
CA ASP A 410 -33.72 7.88 54.41
C ASP A 410 -32.94 9.12 54.90
N ASP A 411 -33.35 9.74 56.01
CA ASP A 411 -32.75 10.97 56.55
C ASP A 411 -32.52 10.89 58.08
N ILE A 412 -31.46 11.55 58.56
CA ILE A 412 -31.10 11.66 59.97
C ILE A 412 -32.20 12.38 60.79
N ASN A 413 -32.96 13.28 60.17
CA ASN A 413 -34.12 13.91 60.80
C ASN A 413 -35.22 12.90 61.10
N GLU A 414 -35.46 11.96 60.18
CA GLU A 414 -36.40 10.86 60.37
C GLU A 414 -35.92 9.93 61.50
N ALA A 415 -34.62 9.63 61.55
CA ALA A 415 -34.01 8.86 62.64
C ALA A 415 -34.31 9.47 64.01
N LYS A 416 -34.14 10.80 64.15
CA LYS A 416 -34.42 11.54 65.38
C LYS A 416 -35.90 11.47 65.79
N THR A 417 -36.82 11.54 64.83
CA THR A 417 -38.26 11.43 65.14
C THR A 417 -38.67 10.04 65.63
N ILE A 418 -38.05 8.99 65.08
CA ILE A 418 -38.32 7.60 65.46
C ILE A 418 -37.72 7.31 66.83
N PHE A 419 -36.50 7.77 67.09
CA PHE A 419 -35.84 7.66 68.40
C PHE A 419 -36.63 8.35 69.52
N ASN A 420 -37.09 9.58 69.30
CA ASN A 420 -37.84 10.34 70.32
C ASN A 420 -39.25 9.78 70.59
N ARG A 421 -39.84 9.01 69.66
CA ARG A 421 -41.16 8.39 69.82
C ARG A 421 -41.13 7.03 70.50
N ASN A 422 -40.03 6.30 70.35
CA ASN A 422 -39.88 4.94 70.85
C ASN A 422 -38.83 4.89 71.95
N GLY A 423 -39.23 4.66 73.20
CA GLY A 423 -38.31 4.44 74.32
C GLY A 423 -37.65 3.05 74.31
N ALA A 424 -37.44 2.45 73.14
CA ALA A 424 -36.91 1.10 72.97
C ALA A 424 -35.41 1.14 72.60
N LEU A 425 -34.68 0.10 72.98
CA LEU A 425 -33.25 -0.10 72.66
C LEU A 425 -33.08 -0.41 71.16
N GLN A 426 -33.10 0.59 70.28
CA GLN A 426 -32.97 0.42 68.82
C GLN A 426 -31.92 1.36 68.24
N THR A 427 -31.14 0.84 67.28
CA THR A 427 -30.14 1.61 66.53
C THR A 427 -30.75 1.96 65.18
N ILE A 428 -30.60 3.20 64.72
CA ILE A 428 -31.16 3.68 63.45
C ILE A 428 -30.04 4.15 62.56
N VAL A 429 -30.03 3.73 61.29
CA VAL A 429 -28.99 4.03 60.31
C VAL A 429 -29.62 4.62 59.05
N THR A 430 -28.99 5.64 58.47
CA THR A 430 -29.40 6.21 57.18
C THR A 430 -28.81 5.42 56.01
N GLN A 431 -29.38 5.55 54.80
CA GLN A 431 -28.79 4.93 53.60
C GLN A 431 -27.34 5.40 53.35
N ASP A 432 -27.03 6.65 53.71
CA ASP A 432 -25.70 7.26 53.56
C ASP A 432 -24.69 6.83 54.64
N GLY A 433 -25.13 6.12 55.68
CA GLY A 433 -24.25 5.54 56.72
C GLY A 433 -24.14 6.34 58.02
N ASP A 434 -24.98 7.35 58.24
CA ASP A 434 -25.08 8.02 59.55
C ASP A 434 -25.87 7.16 60.54
N ILE A 435 -25.39 7.06 61.78
CA ILE A 435 -25.91 6.17 62.82
C ILE A 435 -26.42 6.98 64.01
N LEU A 436 -27.60 6.63 64.51
CA LEU A 436 -28.15 7.02 65.80
C LEU A 436 -28.26 5.78 66.69
N SER A 437 -27.37 5.67 67.67
CA SER A 437 -27.32 4.55 68.63
C SER A 437 -28.52 4.59 69.60
N HIS A 438 -28.86 3.43 70.17
CA HIS A 438 -29.88 3.31 71.22
C HIS A 438 -29.59 4.16 72.48
N GLU A 439 -28.34 4.58 72.70
CA GLU A 439 -27.92 5.48 73.80
C GLU A 439 -28.11 6.97 73.45
N GLY A 440 -28.54 7.29 72.22
CA GLY A 440 -28.67 8.66 71.72
C GLY A 440 -27.37 9.25 71.16
N LEU A 441 -26.33 8.43 70.97
CA LEU A 441 -25.09 8.83 70.30
C LEU A 441 -25.34 8.98 68.79
N ILE A 442 -24.96 10.12 68.22
CA ILE A 442 -25.00 10.38 66.78
C ILE A 442 -23.58 10.21 66.25
N ILE A 443 -23.40 9.28 65.32
CA ILE A 443 -22.13 8.97 64.66
C ILE A 443 -22.35 9.22 63.17
N GLY A 444 -21.62 10.18 62.62
CA GLY A 444 -21.70 10.54 61.19
C GLY A 444 -20.43 11.26 60.76
N GLY A 445 -20.17 11.30 59.45
CA GLY A 445 -18.95 11.89 58.89
C GLY A 445 -18.64 11.44 57.46
N SER A 446 -17.57 11.99 56.88
CA SER A 446 -17.06 11.53 55.58
C SER A 446 -16.42 10.15 55.69
N LYS A 447 -16.63 9.29 54.68
CA LYS A 447 -16.16 7.90 54.59
C LYS A 447 -14.78 7.68 55.22
N ASP A 448 -14.73 6.95 56.35
CA ASP A 448 -13.48 6.44 56.93
C ASP A 448 -12.85 5.37 56.02
N ASN A 449 -11.53 5.17 56.14
CA ASN A 449 -10.75 4.13 55.41
C ASN A 449 -11.24 2.68 55.64
N PHE A 450 -12.23 2.46 56.51
CA PHE A 450 -12.85 1.15 56.77
C PHE A 450 -14.03 0.84 55.83
N ALA A 451 -14.52 1.82 55.06
CA ALA A 451 -15.64 1.66 54.13
C ALA A 451 -15.17 1.16 52.75
N GLY A 452 -15.81 0.10 52.23
CA GLY A 452 -15.58 -0.37 50.85
C GLY A 452 -15.15 -1.83 50.70
N ILE A 453 -15.25 -2.68 51.73
CA ILE A 453 -15.00 -4.12 51.58
C ILE A 453 -16.05 -4.74 50.65
N PHE A 454 -17.33 -4.40 50.81
CA PHE A 454 -18.38 -4.88 49.91
C PHE A 454 -18.30 -4.23 48.53
N SER A 455 -17.95 -2.94 48.45
CA SER A 455 -17.76 -2.25 47.16
C SER A 455 -16.66 -2.90 46.32
N LYS A 456 -15.52 -3.28 46.92
CA LYS A 456 -14.42 -3.96 46.23
C LYS A 456 -14.77 -5.41 45.86
N LYS A 457 -15.48 -6.14 46.73
CA LYS A 457 -15.99 -7.49 46.40
C LYS A 457 -16.97 -7.45 45.23
N GLN A 458 -17.82 -6.43 45.15
CA GLN A 458 -18.73 -6.22 44.04
C GLN A 458 -17.98 -5.89 42.74
N GLU A 459 -16.97 -5.03 42.81
CA GLU A 459 -16.09 -4.71 41.67
C GLU A 459 -15.37 -5.96 41.13
N VAL A 460 -14.91 -6.86 42.00
CA VAL A 460 -14.34 -8.16 41.59
C VAL A 460 -15.36 -9.04 40.87
N LYS A 461 -16.62 -9.09 41.35
CA LYS A 461 -17.72 -9.82 40.68
C LYS A 461 -18.03 -9.22 39.30
N ASP A 462 -18.11 -7.89 39.20
CA ASP A 462 -18.44 -7.17 37.97
C ASP A 462 -17.33 -7.27 36.92
N LEU A 463 -16.06 -7.18 37.34
CA LEU A 463 -14.90 -7.40 36.48
C LEU A 463 -14.86 -8.83 35.94
N LYS A 464 -15.15 -9.84 36.78
CA LYS A 464 -15.23 -11.24 36.34
C LYS A 464 -16.30 -11.44 35.28
N HIS A 465 -17.50 -10.89 35.49
CA HIS A 465 -18.59 -10.96 34.51
C HIS A 465 -18.21 -10.26 33.19
N SER A 466 -17.58 -9.08 33.28
CA SER A 466 -17.11 -8.32 32.13
C SER A 466 -16.05 -9.09 31.32
N ILE A 467 -15.13 -9.79 31.99
CA ILE A 467 -14.14 -10.66 31.33
C ILE A 467 -14.84 -11.79 30.57
N ASP A 468 -15.84 -12.45 31.15
CA ASP A 468 -16.57 -13.55 30.48
C ASP A 468 -17.31 -13.06 29.22
N VAL A 469 -17.96 -11.89 29.29
CA VAL A 469 -18.65 -11.27 28.13
C VAL A 469 -17.65 -10.88 27.04
N LEU A 470 -16.54 -10.25 27.40
CA LEU A 470 -15.49 -9.88 26.45
C LEU A 470 -14.85 -11.12 25.81
N THR A 471 -14.68 -12.21 26.56
CA THR A 471 -14.14 -13.46 26.04
C THR A 471 -15.02 -14.03 24.93
N ARG A 472 -16.34 -14.09 25.12
CA ARG A 472 -17.28 -14.56 24.09
C ARG A 472 -17.29 -13.66 22.85
N LYS A 473 -17.25 -12.34 23.04
CA LYS A 473 -17.18 -11.38 21.92
C LYS A 473 -15.90 -11.56 21.11
N LEU A 474 -14.77 -11.77 21.79
CA LEU A 474 -13.46 -11.98 21.17
C LEU A 474 -13.41 -13.31 20.41
N GLU A 475 -13.97 -14.38 20.95
CA GLU A 475 -14.10 -15.66 20.24
C GLU A 475 -14.92 -15.53 18.94
N SER A 476 -16.07 -14.85 18.99
CA SER A 476 -16.88 -14.57 17.79
C SER A 476 -16.10 -13.74 16.77
N ALA A 477 -15.48 -12.64 17.21
CA ALA A 477 -14.75 -11.74 16.32
C ALA A 477 -13.53 -12.41 15.66
N ARG A 478 -12.84 -13.33 16.37
CA ARG A 478 -11.75 -14.15 15.83
C ARG A 478 -12.25 -15.18 14.81
N ALA A 479 -13.43 -15.77 15.03
CA ALA A 479 -14.03 -16.67 14.06
C ALA A 479 -14.35 -15.94 12.75
N ASP A 480 -14.98 -14.76 12.85
CA ASP A 480 -15.26 -13.91 11.69
C ASP A 480 -13.98 -13.48 10.96
N GLN A 481 -12.91 -13.14 11.71
CA GLN A 481 -11.60 -12.82 11.14
C GLN A 481 -11.03 -14.01 10.35
N ALA A 482 -11.07 -15.22 10.92
CA ALA A 482 -10.55 -16.42 10.26
C ALA A 482 -11.33 -16.77 8.97
N GLU A 483 -12.64 -16.57 8.98
CA GLU A 483 -13.48 -16.73 7.79
C GLU A 483 -13.08 -15.73 6.70
N MET A 484 -12.97 -14.44 7.03
CA MET A 484 -12.55 -13.40 6.08
C MET A 484 -11.12 -13.63 5.53
N GLU A 485 -10.18 -14.08 6.37
CA GLU A 485 -8.84 -14.46 5.93
C GLU A 485 -8.86 -15.63 4.94
N SER A 486 -9.73 -16.63 5.17
CA SER A 486 -9.87 -17.77 4.25
C SER A 486 -10.45 -17.35 2.89
N GLU A 487 -11.44 -16.46 2.89
CA GLU A 487 -12.04 -15.93 1.67
C GLU A 487 -11.05 -15.08 0.86
N LEU A 488 -10.22 -14.28 1.53
CA LEU A 488 -9.17 -13.50 0.87
C LEU A 488 -8.13 -14.41 0.22
N ARG A 489 -7.69 -15.47 0.90
CA ARG A 489 -6.75 -16.44 0.32
C ARG A 489 -7.31 -17.12 -0.92
N ILE A 490 -8.60 -17.44 -0.94
CA ILE A 490 -9.26 -18.00 -2.12
C ILE A 490 -9.24 -16.99 -3.26
N LEU A 491 -9.62 -15.73 -2.99
CA LEU A 491 -9.60 -14.66 -3.99
C LEU A 491 -8.19 -14.34 -4.51
N GLU A 492 -7.18 -14.37 -3.65
CA GLU A 492 -5.77 -14.20 -4.02
C GLU A 492 -5.31 -15.30 -4.97
N ASN A 493 -5.64 -16.55 -4.64
CA ASN A 493 -5.33 -17.70 -5.50
C ASN A 493 -6.06 -17.61 -6.84
N ASP A 494 -7.34 -17.23 -6.85
CA ASP A 494 -8.13 -17.05 -8.07
C ASP A 494 -7.54 -15.93 -8.94
N LEU A 495 -7.14 -14.82 -8.32
CA LEU A 495 -6.50 -13.70 -9.02
C LEU A 495 -5.17 -14.15 -9.64
N GLN A 496 -4.35 -14.88 -8.90
CA GLN A 496 -3.08 -15.42 -9.40
C GLN A 496 -3.29 -16.38 -10.57
N GLN A 497 -4.28 -17.29 -10.47
CA GLN A 497 -4.63 -18.20 -11.55
C GLN A 497 -5.12 -17.46 -12.80
N LEU A 498 -5.91 -16.40 -12.65
CA LEU A 498 -6.38 -15.59 -13.78
C LEU A 498 -5.21 -14.83 -14.44
N ILE A 499 -4.27 -14.31 -13.65
CA ILE A 499 -3.05 -13.66 -14.17
C ILE A 499 -2.21 -14.67 -14.96
N ASP A 500 -2.00 -15.88 -14.43
CA ASP A 500 -1.26 -16.93 -15.13
C ASP A 500 -1.96 -17.37 -16.42
N GLN A 501 -3.28 -17.51 -16.41
CA GLN A 501 -4.06 -17.79 -17.62
C GLN A 501 -3.94 -16.67 -18.66
N LYS A 502 -3.95 -15.41 -18.23
CA LYS A 502 -3.74 -14.26 -19.11
C LYS A 502 -2.34 -14.29 -19.71
N ASN A 503 -1.31 -14.53 -18.92
CA ASN A 503 0.08 -14.59 -19.39
C ASN A 503 0.26 -15.72 -20.41
N LYS A 504 -0.27 -16.92 -20.15
CA LYS A 504 -0.26 -18.04 -21.12
C LYS A 504 -1.01 -17.70 -22.41
N THR A 505 -2.17 -17.07 -22.31
CA THR A 505 -2.95 -16.66 -23.48
C THR A 505 -2.24 -15.56 -24.27
N SER A 506 -1.55 -14.65 -23.59
CA SER A 506 -0.73 -13.59 -24.21
C SER A 506 0.48 -14.17 -24.95
N GLN A 507 1.14 -15.20 -24.41
CA GLN A 507 2.20 -15.90 -25.12
C GLN A 507 1.67 -16.57 -26.40
N GLN A 508 0.51 -17.23 -26.31
CA GLN A 508 -0.16 -17.83 -27.47
C GLN A 508 -0.57 -16.79 -28.51
N GLU A 509 -0.91 -15.57 -28.10
CA GLU A 509 -1.25 -14.47 -29.00
C GLU A 509 -0.03 -13.96 -29.77
N VAL A 510 1.12 -13.80 -29.11
CA VAL A 510 2.40 -13.45 -29.77
C VAL A 510 2.83 -14.56 -30.76
N GLU A 511 2.65 -15.83 -30.40
CA GLU A 511 2.91 -16.95 -31.32
C GLU A 511 1.98 -16.91 -32.53
N ALA A 512 0.67 -16.72 -32.31
CA ALA A 512 -0.31 -16.59 -33.37
C ALA A 512 -0.05 -15.36 -34.27
N GLU A 513 0.46 -14.27 -33.71
CA GLU A 513 0.84 -13.06 -34.45
C GLU A 513 2.05 -13.33 -35.36
N LYS A 514 3.07 -14.04 -34.86
CA LYS A 514 4.20 -14.49 -35.69
C LYS A 514 3.75 -15.41 -36.82
N ASP A 515 2.86 -16.35 -36.53
CA ASP A 515 2.33 -17.28 -37.55
C ASP A 515 1.50 -16.54 -38.60
N PHE A 516 0.67 -15.57 -38.18
CA PHE A 516 -0.09 -14.71 -39.09
C PHE A 516 0.84 -13.86 -39.96
N TYR A 517 1.90 -13.27 -39.38
CA TYR A 517 2.87 -12.47 -40.13
C TYR A 517 3.57 -13.30 -41.21
N LYS A 518 4.06 -14.50 -40.86
CA LYS A 518 4.68 -15.42 -41.82
C LYS A 518 3.72 -15.81 -42.94
N ALA A 519 2.48 -16.19 -42.59
CA ALA A 519 1.47 -16.53 -43.59
C ALA A 519 1.10 -15.34 -44.50
N SER A 520 1.11 -14.12 -43.98
CA SER A 520 0.90 -12.91 -44.78
C SER A 520 2.08 -12.61 -45.71
N GLU A 521 3.31 -12.87 -45.29
CA GLU A 521 4.51 -12.69 -46.12
C GLU A 521 4.56 -13.75 -47.23
N ASP A 522 4.31 -15.02 -46.90
CA ASP A 522 4.17 -16.12 -47.85
C ASP A 522 3.09 -15.80 -48.91
N LEU A 523 1.93 -15.29 -48.47
CA LEU A 523 0.87 -14.87 -49.39
C LEU A 523 1.32 -13.75 -50.35
N LYS A 524 2.09 -12.77 -49.88
CA LYS A 524 2.65 -11.71 -50.74
C LYS A 524 3.60 -12.30 -51.78
N HIS A 525 4.48 -13.21 -51.38
CA HIS A 525 5.41 -13.88 -52.29
C HIS A 525 4.66 -14.72 -53.34
N CYS A 526 3.70 -15.55 -52.93
CA CYS A 526 2.90 -16.36 -53.86
C CYS A 526 2.06 -15.48 -54.81
N ARG A 527 1.51 -14.35 -54.34
CA ARG A 527 0.79 -13.41 -55.20
C ARG A 527 1.69 -12.75 -56.23
N HIS A 528 2.89 -12.33 -55.83
CA HIS A 528 3.85 -11.73 -56.75
C HIS A 528 4.34 -12.75 -57.79
N HIS A 529 4.60 -13.99 -57.37
CA HIS A 529 4.95 -15.07 -58.28
C HIS A 529 3.84 -15.34 -59.31
N LEU A 530 2.58 -15.41 -58.84
CA LEU A 530 1.42 -15.55 -59.72
C LEU A 530 1.29 -14.39 -60.72
N GLU A 531 1.61 -13.17 -60.31
CA GLU A 531 1.59 -11.99 -61.18
C GLU A 531 2.66 -12.06 -62.27
N ILE A 532 3.89 -12.46 -61.92
CA ILE A 532 4.99 -12.65 -62.89
C ILE A 532 4.60 -13.69 -63.95
N VAL A 533 4.09 -14.85 -63.52
CA VAL A 533 3.70 -15.94 -64.44
C VAL A 533 2.57 -15.50 -65.37
N ARG A 534 1.62 -14.69 -64.87
CA ARG A 534 0.55 -14.11 -65.72
C ARG A 534 1.06 -13.11 -66.75
N LEU A 535 2.06 -12.30 -66.40
CA LEU A 535 2.69 -11.38 -67.35
C LEU A 535 3.43 -12.15 -68.46
N GLU A 536 4.16 -13.21 -68.10
CA GLU A 536 4.80 -14.09 -69.08
C GLU A 536 3.79 -14.78 -70.00
N GLN A 537 2.68 -15.29 -69.45
CA GLN A 537 1.58 -15.86 -70.22
C GLN A 537 0.99 -14.84 -71.21
N GLN A 538 0.79 -13.58 -70.79
CA GLN A 538 0.30 -12.53 -71.67
C GLN A 538 1.29 -12.19 -72.80
N GLN A 539 2.58 -12.13 -72.50
CA GLN A 539 3.62 -11.88 -73.50
C GLN A 539 3.68 -13.01 -74.55
N LEU A 540 3.73 -14.26 -74.09
CA LEU A 540 3.75 -15.43 -74.96
C LEU A 540 2.47 -15.54 -75.82
N MET A 541 1.32 -15.13 -75.30
CA MET A 541 0.07 -15.10 -76.05
C MET A 541 0.08 -14.02 -77.15
N GLY A 542 0.73 -12.88 -76.90
CA GLY A 542 0.99 -11.85 -77.92
C GLY A 542 1.92 -12.37 -79.03
N GLU A 543 3.06 -12.96 -78.65
CA GLU A 543 4.03 -13.55 -79.60
C GLU A 543 3.41 -14.67 -80.45
N GLU A 544 2.53 -15.51 -79.88
CA GLU A 544 1.81 -16.54 -80.64
C GLU A 544 0.85 -15.92 -81.67
N SER A 545 0.19 -14.81 -81.34
CA SER A 545 -0.70 -14.09 -82.26
C SER A 545 0.07 -13.46 -83.41
N ASP A 546 1.18 -12.79 -83.13
CA ASP A 546 2.02 -12.15 -84.15
C ASP A 546 2.59 -13.19 -85.12
N ALA A 547 3.06 -14.33 -84.61
CA ALA A 547 3.53 -15.44 -85.44
C ALA A 547 2.41 -16.04 -86.30
N ASP A 548 1.16 -16.01 -85.82
CA ASP A 548 0.00 -16.49 -86.59
C ASP A 548 -0.35 -15.57 -87.77
N GLU A 549 -0.24 -14.25 -87.57
CA GLU A 549 -0.42 -13.26 -88.62
C GLU A 549 0.67 -13.41 -89.71
N GLU A 550 1.95 -13.52 -89.33
CA GLU A 550 3.06 -13.73 -90.27
C GLU A 550 2.87 -15.02 -91.11
N ILE A 551 2.43 -16.11 -90.49
CA ILE A 551 2.16 -17.39 -91.18
C ILE A 551 1.06 -17.24 -92.23
N GLN A 552 0.00 -16.46 -91.94
CA GLN A 552 -1.06 -16.19 -92.92
C GLN A 552 -0.54 -15.36 -94.10
N GLU A 553 0.25 -14.32 -93.86
CA GLU A 553 0.85 -13.50 -94.92
C GLU A 553 1.75 -14.33 -95.84
N TYR A 554 2.63 -15.17 -95.29
CA TYR A 554 3.51 -16.02 -96.08
C TYR A 554 2.75 -17.09 -96.88
N ASN A 555 1.66 -17.65 -96.33
CA ASN A 555 0.82 -18.60 -97.06
C ASN A 555 0.12 -17.95 -98.27
N ASN A 556 -0.37 -16.72 -98.14
CA ASN A 556 -1.00 -16.00 -99.24
C ASN A 556 0.01 -15.70 -100.36
N ALA A 557 1.22 -15.26 -99.99
CA ALA A 557 2.30 -15.00 -100.96
C ALA A 557 2.76 -16.29 -101.69
N LEU A 558 2.80 -17.43 -101.02
CA LEU A 558 3.11 -18.72 -101.64
C LEU A 558 2.06 -19.15 -102.66
N ALA A 559 0.77 -18.89 -102.40
CA ALA A 559 -0.30 -19.19 -103.34
C ALA A 559 -0.16 -18.38 -104.64
N GLU A 560 0.08 -17.07 -104.56
CA GLU A 560 0.29 -16.21 -105.73
C GLU A 560 1.50 -16.64 -106.57
N ILE A 561 2.63 -16.96 -105.93
CA ILE A 561 3.83 -17.41 -106.64
C ILE A 561 3.60 -18.76 -107.33
N SER A 562 2.80 -19.66 -106.73
CA SER A 562 2.50 -20.96 -107.32
C SER A 562 1.64 -20.86 -108.58
N ASP A 563 0.71 -19.91 -108.63
CA ASP A 563 -0.12 -19.64 -109.81
C ASP A 563 0.74 -19.07 -110.96
N ASP A 564 1.65 -18.12 -110.67
CA ASP A 564 2.58 -17.54 -111.64
C ASP A 564 3.49 -18.60 -112.31
N ILE A 565 3.94 -19.60 -111.55
CA ILE A 565 4.79 -20.69 -112.07
C ILE A 565 4.01 -21.57 -113.05
N ALA A 566 2.74 -21.85 -112.76
CA ALA A 566 1.90 -22.69 -113.61
C ALA A 566 1.65 -22.06 -114.99
N ASP A 567 1.42 -20.74 -115.04
CA ASP A 567 1.23 -20.00 -116.29
C ASP A 567 2.50 -19.98 -117.16
N LEU A 568 3.67 -19.72 -116.55
CA LEU A 568 4.95 -19.69 -117.26
C LEU A 568 5.37 -21.06 -117.82
N GLN A 569 5.02 -22.17 -117.16
CA GLN A 569 5.28 -23.52 -117.68
C GLN A 569 4.50 -23.82 -118.96
N LYS A 570 3.28 -23.29 -119.08
CA LYS A 570 2.43 -23.47 -120.25
C LYS A 570 2.99 -22.75 -121.49
N ASP A 571 3.48 -21.53 -121.30
CA ASP A 571 4.06 -20.72 -122.38
C ASP A 571 5.35 -21.32 -122.97
N VAL A 572 6.17 -21.96 -122.14
CA VAL A 572 7.41 -22.64 -122.59
C VAL A 572 7.10 -23.87 -123.47
N ALA A 573 6.04 -24.61 -123.16
CA ALA A 573 5.67 -25.82 -123.91
C ALA A 573 5.19 -25.51 -125.33
N GLU A 574 4.43 -24.43 -125.54
CA GLU A 574 3.90 -24.05 -126.86
C GLU A 574 5.00 -23.58 -127.83
N LYS A 575 5.97 -22.79 -127.34
CA LYS A 575 7.06 -22.27 -128.18
C LYS A 575 8.09 -23.34 -128.56
N SER A 576 8.28 -24.38 -127.73
CA SER A 576 9.17 -25.50 -128.03
C SER A 576 8.71 -26.30 -129.26
N ALA A 577 7.41 -26.56 -129.39
CA ALA A 577 6.87 -27.38 -130.48
C ALA A 577 7.00 -26.73 -131.87
N GLN A 578 7.06 -25.40 -131.95
CA GLN A 578 7.22 -24.67 -133.20
C GLN A 578 8.67 -24.69 -133.72
N ALA A 579 9.66 -24.85 -132.84
CA ALA A 579 11.08 -24.88 -133.20
C ALA A 579 11.46 -26.16 -133.94
N ASP A 580 10.87 -27.28 -133.54
CA ASP A 580 11.22 -28.60 -134.04
C ASP A 580 10.82 -28.80 -135.53
N SER A 581 9.72 -28.19 -135.99
CA SER A 581 9.24 -28.33 -137.38
C SER A 581 10.12 -27.64 -138.43
N ILE A 582 10.78 -26.53 -138.08
CA ILE A 582 11.64 -25.76 -139.01
C ILE A 582 13.01 -26.46 -139.14
N SER A 583 13.40 -27.23 -138.12
CA SER A 583 14.67 -27.97 -138.10
C SER A 583 14.74 -29.11 -139.13
N GLU A 584 13.62 -29.70 -139.55
CA GLU A 584 13.61 -30.83 -140.49
C GLU A 584 13.97 -30.44 -141.94
N GLN A 585 13.65 -29.21 -142.38
CA GLN A 585 13.91 -28.74 -143.75
C GLN A 585 15.39 -28.37 -143.97
N VAL A 586 16.08 -27.96 -142.90
CA VAL A 586 17.52 -27.67 -142.90
C VAL A 586 18.35 -28.95 -143.06
N ASN A 587 17.87 -30.07 -142.53
CA ASN A 587 18.60 -31.35 -142.50
C ASN A 587 18.81 -32.01 -143.89
N ALA A 588 17.97 -31.70 -144.89
CA ALA A 588 18.12 -32.25 -146.25
C ALA A 588 19.24 -31.57 -147.05
N PHE A 589 19.40 -30.25 -146.92
CA PHE A 589 20.55 -29.51 -147.49
C PHE A 589 21.85 -29.79 -146.73
N ASP A 590 21.74 -30.06 -145.42
CA ASP A 590 22.89 -30.46 -144.65
C ASP A 590 23.39 -31.88 -145.01
N GLN A 591 22.63 -32.81 -145.60
CA GLN A 591 23.14 -34.16 -145.95
C GLN A 591 24.28 -34.19 -146.99
N GLU A 592 24.19 -33.41 -148.08
CA GLU A 592 25.27 -33.28 -149.08
C GLU A 592 26.46 -32.45 -148.55
N ILE A 593 26.16 -31.46 -147.71
CA ILE A 593 27.19 -30.74 -146.96
C ILE A 593 27.82 -31.66 -145.91
N VAL A 594 27.09 -32.63 -145.34
CA VAL A 594 27.49 -33.54 -144.27
C VAL A 594 28.41 -34.64 -144.78
N GLU A 595 28.40 -35.09 -146.04
CA GLU A 595 29.45 -36.00 -146.50
C GLU A 595 30.83 -35.32 -146.58
N LEU A 596 30.89 -34.11 -147.12
CA LEU A 596 32.13 -33.31 -147.21
C LEU A 596 32.49 -32.65 -145.86
N LYS A 597 31.48 -32.28 -145.06
CA LYS A 597 31.66 -31.93 -143.65
C LYS A 597 31.94 -33.16 -142.82
N LEU A 598 31.61 -34.41 -143.11
CA LEU A 598 31.93 -35.57 -142.24
C LEU A 598 33.43 -35.83 -142.23
N GLU A 599 34.12 -35.62 -143.35
CA GLU A 599 35.57 -35.58 -143.37
C GLU A 599 36.11 -34.37 -142.60
N MET A 600 35.54 -33.17 -142.81
CA MET A 600 35.95 -31.96 -142.09
C MET A 600 35.54 -31.96 -140.61
N THR A 601 34.48 -32.65 -140.21
CA THR A 601 33.89 -32.77 -138.86
C THR A 601 34.39 -34.02 -138.18
N SER A 602 34.92 -35.04 -138.86
CA SER A 602 35.75 -36.03 -138.17
C SER A 602 37.08 -35.43 -137.74
N LEU A 603 37.62 -34.48 -138.53
CA LEU A 603 38.83 -33.73 -138.23
C LEU A 603 38.55 -32.55 -137.29
N ASN A 604 37.47 -31.79 -137.51
CA ASN A 604 37.01 -30.72 -136.63
C ASN A 604 36.40 -31.28 -135.35
N ALA A 605 35.67 -32.40 -135.31
CA ALA A 605 35.23 -33.00 -134.05
C ALA A 605 36.40 -33.60 -133.28
N LYS A 606 37.49 -34.03 -133.93
CA LYS A 606 38.74 -34.37 -133.21
C LYS A 606 39.43 -33.12 -132.65
N LEU A 607 39.41 -32.01 -133.39
CA LEU A 607 39.94 -30.72 -132.92
C LEU A 607 39.05 -30.07 -131.84
N GLU A 608 37.74 -30.06 -132.03
CA GLU A 608 36.68 -29.54 -131.16
C GLU A 608 36.55 -30.44 -129.94
N ASN A 609 36.63 -31.77 -130.04
CA ASN A 609 36.72 -32.61 -128.85
C ASN A 609 38.01 -32.32 -128.08
N ASN A 610 39.16 -32.20 -128.74
CA ASN A 610 40.41 -31.90 -128.04
C ASN A 610 40.43 -30.47 -127.45
N THR A 611 39.88 -29.47 -128.14
CA THR A 611 39.77 -28.08 -127.66
C THR A 611 38.64 -27.89 -126.66
N HIS A 612 37.55 -28.64 -126.75
CA HIS A 612 36.48 -28.67 -125.75
C HIS A 612 36.93 -29.45 -124.52
N THR A 613 37.71 -30.52 -124.65
CA THR A 613 38.38 -31.14 -123.49
C THR A 613 39.39 -30.20 -122.88
N GLU A 614 40.15 -29.46 -123.68
CA GLU A 614 41.12 -28.47 -123.20
C GLU A 614 40.43 -27.28 -122.50
N ASN A 615 39.37 -26.73 -123.08
CA ASN A 615 38.57 -25.65 -122.49
C ASN A 615 37.80 -26.11 -121.26
N ARG A 616 37.22 -27.32 -121.29
CA ARG A 616 36.57 -27.92 -120.13
C ARG A 616 37.57 -28.22 -119.02
N LEU A 617 38.78 -28.65 -119.36
CA LEU A 617 39.87 -28.79 -118.39
C LEU A 617 40.32 -27.44 -117.85
N LYS A 618 40.36 -26.38 -118.67
CA LYS A 618 40.67 -25.00 -118.23
C LYS A 618 39.58 -24.41 -117.34
N GLU A 619 38.30 -24.57 -117.70
CA GLU A 619 37.15 -24.17 -116.87
C GLU A 619 37.13 -24.96 -115.56
N PHE A 620 37.34 -26.28 -115.59
CA PHE A 620 37.47 -27.05 -114.35
C PHE A 620 38.70 -26.64 -113.54
N LEU A 621 39.78 -26.20 -114.17
CA LEU A 621 40.98 -25.72 -113.49
C LEU A 621 40.71 -24.36 -112.85
N ASP A 622 39.99 -23.46 -113.52
CA ASP A 622 39.54 -22.17 -112.98
C ASP A 622 38.52 -22.35 -111.84
N ASP A 623 37.56 -23.27 -111.98
CA ASP A 623 36.63 -23.64 -110.90
C ASP A 623 37.37 -24.25 -109.70
N ASN A 624 38.37 -25.11 -109.95
CA ASN A 624 39.22 -25.66 -108.88
C ASN A 624 40.12 -24.58 -108.25
N ILE A 625 40.54 -23.56 -109.01
CA ILE A 625 41.26 -22.39 -108.49
C ILE A 625 40.33 -21.61 -107.57
N GLU A 626 39.11 -21.28 -108.01
CA GLU A 626 38.16 -20.50 -107.22
C GLU A 626 37.76 -21.27 -105.95
N GLN A 627 37.48 -22.57 -106.04
CA GLN A 627 37.20 -23.42 -104.88
C GLN A 627 38.40 -23.50 -103.92
N SER A 628 39.63 -23.58 -104.44
CA SER A 628 40.85 -23.56 -103.62
C SER A 628 41.03 -22.22 -102.93
N GLU A 629 40.78 -21.10 -103.61
CA GLU A 629 40.83 -19.75 -103.03
C GLU A 629 39.76 -19.54 -101.96
N GLN A 630 38.54 -20.04 -102.17
CA GLN A 630 37.46 -19.99 -101.18
C GLN A 630 37.80 -20.84 -99.94
N LEU A 631 38.32 -22.06 -100.12
CA LEU A 631 38.78 -22.92 -99.03
C LEU A 631 39.92 -22.26 -98.24
N ILE A 632 40.90 -21.66 -98.92
CA ILE A 632 42.01 -20.93 -98.27
C ILE A 632 41.48 -19.71 -97.49
N ALA A 633 40.51 -18.97 -98.01
CA ALA A 633 39.88 -17.85 -97.31
C ALA A 633 39.11 -18.32 -96.06
N GLU A 634 38.45 -19.48 -96.12
CA GLU A 634 37.71 -20.06 -95.01
C GLU A 634 38.64 -20.61 -93.92
N ILE A 635 39.73 -21.30 -94.30
CA ILE A 635 40.82 -21.70 -93.41
C ILE A 635 41.39 -20.47 -92.67
N ASN A 636 41.67 -19.39 -93.40
CA ASN A 636 42.18 -18.15 -92.81
C ASN A 636 41.20 -17.52 -91.81
N ARG A 637 39.90 -17.51 -92.10
CA ARG A 637 38.87 -17.02 -91.16
C ARG A 637 38.78 -17.88 -89.90
N LYS A 638 38.86 -19.21 -90.05
CA LYS A 638 38.84 -20.15 -88.91
C LYS A 638 40.09 -20.01 -88.04
N ASN A 639 41.27 -19.93 -88.65
CA ASN A 639 42.55 -19.67 -87.95
C ASN A 639 42.57 -18.32 -87.22
N GLN A 640 41.97 -17.26 -87.80
CA GLN A 640 41.81 -15.97 -87.13
C GLN A 640 40.90 -16.06 -85.89
N LYS A 641 39.77 -16.78 -86.00
CA LYS A 641 38.87 -17.01 -84.86
C LYS A 641 39.53 -17.86 -83.77
N GLU A 642 40.28 -18.89 -84.15
CA GLU A 642 41.06 -19.73 -83.24
C GLU A 642 42.09 -18.90 -82.48
N ASN A 643 42.86 -18.05 -83.16
CA ASN A 643 43.83 -17.16 -82.52
C ASN A 643 43.18 -16.12 -81.60
N ALA A 644 42.03 -15.56 -81.98
CA ALA A 644 41.28 -14.64 -81.11
C ALA A 644 40.79 -15.33 -79.83
N LEU A 645 40.35 -16.60 -79.92
CA LEU A 645 39.97 -17.41 -78.77
C LEU A 645 41.17 -17.78 -77.90
N LYS A 646 42.32 -18.15 -78.48
CA LYS A 646 43.58 -18.38 -77.74
C LYS A 646 44.02 -17.14 -76.96
N GLN A 647 43.91 -15.94 -77.55
CA GLN A 647 44.21 -14.69 -76.85
C GLN A 647 43.24 -14.42 -75.69
N LYS A 648 41.96 -14.77 -75.82
CA LYS A 648 40.99 -14.70 -74.72
C LYS A 648 41.33 -15.70 -73.62
N ILE A 649 41.67 -16.95 -73.96
CA ILE A 649 42.08 -17.98 -73.00
C ILE A 649 43.27 -17.48 -72.16
N ASN A 650 44.31 -16.92 -72.79
CA ASN A 650 45.47 -16.37 -72.06
C ASN A 650 45.08 -15.24 -71.08
N LYS A 651 44.14 -14.36 -71.45
CA LYS A 651 43.64 -13.32 -70.55
C LYS A 651 42.86 -13.90 -69.38
N PHE A 652 42.02 -14.91 -69.63
CA PHE A 652 41.29 -15.61 -68.57
C PHE A 652 42.23 -16.37 -67.65
N GLU A 653 43.23 -17.10 -68.17
CA GLU A 653 44.24 -17.78 -67.36
C GLU A 653 45.02 -16.81 -66.45
N HIS A 654 45.38 -15.63 -66.96
CA HIS A 654 46.05 -14.60 -66.17
C HIS A 654 45.14 -14.02 -65.08
N ASN A 655 43.85 -13.80 -65.37
CA ASN A 655 42.89 -13.34 -64.36
C ASN A 655 42.63 -14.41 -63.29
N LEU A 656 42.60 -15.68 -63.69
CA LEU A 656 42.39 -16.82 -62.79
C LEU A 656 43.58 -16.97 -61.82
N LEU A 657 44.82 -16.79 -62.30
CA LEU A 657 46.01 -16.73 -61.47
C LEU A 657 45.96 -15.57 -60.46
N ALA A 658 45.56 -14.38 -60.90
CA ALA A 658 45.41 -13.22 -60.01
C ALA A 658 44.33 -13.47 -58.93
N ASN A 659 43.19 -14.06 -59.30
CA ASN A 659 42.12 -14.39 -58.36
C ASN A 659 42.57 -15.46 -57.34
N TYR A 660 43.39 -16.44 -57.75
CA TYR A 660 43.98 -17.42 -56.84
C TYR A 660 44.93 -16.78 -55.81
N GLU A 661 45.69 -15.75 -56.19
CA GLU A 661 46.52 -14.97 -55.26
C GLU A 661 45.66 -14.17 -54.27
N VAL A 662 44.56 -13.58 -54.74
CA VAL A 662 43.60 -12.87 -53.88
C VAL A 662 42.95 -13.82 -52.86
N ILE A 663 42.56 -15.04 -53.25
CA ILE A 663 42.03 -16.02 -52.28
C ILE A 663 43.09 -16.44 -51.27
N LYS A 664 44.36 -16.62 -51.66
CA LYS A 664 45.44 -16.93 -50.71
C LYS A 664 45.66 -15.81 -49.69
N THR A 665 45.62 -14.56 -50.13
CA THR A 665 45.77 -13.40 -49.23
C THR A 665 44.56 -13.25 -48.30
N LEU A 666 43.34 -13.44 -48.80
CA LEU A 666 42.11 -13.48 -47.99
C LEU A 666 42.14 -14.64 -46.98
N GLN A 667 42.59 -15.83 -47.38
CA GLN A 667 42.73 -16.97 -46.47
C GLN A 667 43.70 -16.65 -45.33
N HIS A 668 44.86 -16.07 -45.64
CA HIS A 668 45.82 -15.67 -44.64
C HIS A 668 45.30 -14.56 -43.71
N ALA A 669 44.49 -13.63 -44.23
CA ALA A 669 43.83 -12.60 -43.43
C ALA A 669 42.76 -13.17 -42.48
N ILE A 670 42.01 -14.19 -42.94
CA ILE A 670 41.04 -14.93 -42.12
C ILE A 670 41.77 -15.71 -41.02
N ASP A 671 42.83 -16.46 -41.35
CA ASP A 671 43.58 -17.25 -40.38
C ASP A 671 44.17 -16.34 -39.28
N LYS A 672 44.73 -15.19 -39.66
CA LYS A 672 45.23 -14.19 -38.71
C LYS A 672 44.11 -13.61 -37.85
N SER A 673 42.94 -13.35 -38.43
CA SER A 673 41.79 -12.81 -37.72
C SER A 673 41.16 -13.84 -36.77
N GLU A 674 41.16 -15.12 -37.12
CA GLU A 674 40.75 -16.23 -36.25
C GLU A 674 41.71 -16.43 -35.09
N ASP A 675 43.03 -16.31 -35.31
CA ASP A 675 44.04 -16.32 -34.23
C ASP A 675 43.84 -15.17 -33.24
N ASP A 676 43.60 -13.96 -33.75
CA ASP A 676 43.33 -12.79 -32.92
C ASP A 676 42.00 -12.94 -32.15
N TYR A 677 40.97 -13.54 -32.78
CA TYR A 677 39.72 -13.88 -32.10
C TYR A 677 39.94 -14.91 -30.98
N GLN A 678 40.77 -15.93 -31.20
CA GLN A 678 41.10 -16.92 -30.16
C GLN A 678 41.84 -16.30 -28.98
N LYS A 679 42.78 -15.37 -29.22
CA LYS A 679 43.46 -14.61 -28.15
C LYS A 679 42.49 -13.74 -27.37
N ILE A 680 41.55 -13.08 -28.05
CA ILE A 680 40.51 -12.28 -27.39
C ILE A 680 39.59 -13.18 -26.55
N ASP A 681 39.20 -14.35 -27.07
CA ASP A 681 38.36 -15.31 -26.35
C ASP A 681 39.08 -15.91 -25.13
N SER A 682 40.39 -16.16 -25.21
CA SER A 682 41.18 -16.58 -24.04
C SER A 682 41.27 -15.47 -22.99
N THR A 683 41.54 -14.22 -23.40
CA THR A 683 41.56 -13.09 -22.44
C THR A 683 40.21 -12.83 -21.78
N LEU A 684 39.10 -13.11 -22.48
CA LEU A 684 37.77 -13.00 -21.94
C LEU A 684 37.51 -14.09 -20.89
N LYS A 685 37.93 -15.34 -21.14
CA LYS A 685 37.86 -16.44 -20.16
C LYS A 685 38.70 -16.15 -18.93
N ASP A 686 39.92 -15.67 -19.09
CA ASP A 686 40.80 -15.31 -17.97
C ASP A 686 40.17 -14.19 -17.12
N SER A 687 39.57 -13.19 -17.78
CA SER A 687 38.89 -12.07 -17.08
C SER A 687 37.60 -12.52 -16.37
N ASP A 688 36.82 -13.43 -16.96
CA ASP A 688 35.64 -14.03 -16.32
C ASP A 688 36.02 -14.90 -15.11
N ASP A 689 37.15 -15.63 -15.19
CA ASP A 689 37.71 -16.39 -14.06
C ASP A 689 38.19 -15.47 -12.93
N ASP A 690 38.81 -14.33 -13.27
CA ASP A 690 39.20 -13.30 -12.29
C ASP A 690 37.97 -12.68 -11.59
N ILE A 691 36.91 -12.36 -12.34
CA ILE A 691 35.63 -11.88 -11.79
C ILE A 691 35.03 -12.92 -10.85
N SER A 692 35.01 -14.20 -11.25
CA SER A 692 34.55 -15.30 -10.41
C SER A 692 35.39 -15.44 -9.13
N GLY A 693 36.71 -15.29 -9.23
CA GLY A 693 37.64 -15.28 -8.10
C GLY A 693 37.37 -14.16 -7.11
N ILE A 694 37.16 -12.93 -7.59
CA ILE A 694 36.85 -11.76 -6.74
C ILE A 694 35.46 -11.87 -6.12
N ARG A 695 34.45 -12.37 -6.85
CA ARG A 695 33.11 -12.63 -6.30
C ARG A 695 33.15 -13.61 -5.12
N LYS A 696 33.91 -14.70 -5.24
CA LYS A 696 34.11 -15.66 -4.13
C LYS A 696 34.84 -15.04 -2.93
N LYS A 697 35.81 -14.16 -3.16
CA LYS A 697 36.50 -13.43 -2.08
C LYS A 697 35.54 -12.47 -1.37
N ARG A 698 34.75 -11.72 -2.13
CA ARG A 698 33.72 -10.80 -1.62
C ARG A 698 32.65 -11.52 -0.81
N GLU A 699 32.17 -12.67 -1.28
CA GLU A 699 31.18 -13.48 -0.57
C GLU A 699 31.72 -13.94 0.81
N LYS A 700 32.99 -14.36 0.88
CA LYS A 700 33.65 -14.69 2.16
C LYS A 700 33.80 -13.48 3.08
N VAL A 701 34.07 -12.29 2.54
CA VAL A 701 34.15 -11.04 3.31
C VAL A 701 32.77 -10.67 3.87
N LEU A 702 31.71 -10.77 3.06
CA LEU A 702 30.32 -10.53 3.49
C LEU A 702 29.84 -11.55 4.54
N GLU A 703 30.22 -12.81 4.42
CA GLU A 703 29.91 -13.84 5.42
C GLU A 703 30.60 -13.53 6.75
N LYS A 704 31.89 -13.18 6.73
CA LYS A 704 32.63 -12.73 7.93
C LYS A 704 32.01 -11.47 8.53
N PHE A 705 31.63 -10.50 7.70
CA PHE A 705 30.99 -9.26 8.13
C PHE A 705 29.68 -9.55 8.87
N ARG A 706 28.81 -10.40 8.31
CA ARG A 706 27.53 -10.79 8.95
C ARG A 706 27.73 -11.50 10.29
N VAL A 707 28.71 -12.41 10.38
CA VAL A 707 29.02 -13.12 11.63
C VAL A 707 29.49 -12.12 12.70
N LEU A 708 30.41 -11.22 12.34
CA LEU A 708 30.92 -10.19 13.25
C LEU A 708 29.83 -9.18 13.67
N GLU A 709 28.95 -8.76 12.76
CA GLU A 709 27.82 -7.86 13.05
C GLU A 709 26.82 -8.51 14.03
N LEU A 710 26.55 -9.81 13.87
CA LEU A 710 25.68 -10.56 14.77
C LEU A 710 26.31 -10.75 16.16
N GLU A 711 27.60 -11.09 16.21
CA GLU A 711 28.37 -11.12 17.47
C GLU A 711 28.39 -9.75 18.15
N GLN A 712 28.52 -8.67 17.38
CA GLN A 712 28.55 -7.32 17.90
C GLN A 712 27.19 -6.90 18.47
N SER A 713 26.09 -7.18 17.77
CA SER A 713 24.73 -6.96 18.27
C SER A 713 24.49 -7.71 19.59
N GLN A 714 24.96 -8.96 19.69
CA GLN A 714 24.92 -9.71 20.95
C GLN A 714 25.75 -9.06 22.06
N ARG A 715 26.92 -8.49 21.74
CA ARG A 715 27.77 -7.77 22.71
C ARG A 715 27.11 -6.46 23.16
N TYR A 716 26.48 -5.70 22.26
CA TYR A 716 25.70 -4.51 22.61
C TYR A 716 24.53 -4.85 23.54
N LEU A 717 23.75 -5.89 23.23
CA LEU A 717 22.66 -6.35 24.09
C LEU A 717 23.17 -6.83 25.45
N LYS A 718 24.32 -7.51 25.52
CA LYS A 718 24.94 -7.91 26.80
C LYS A 718 25.39 -6.69 27.61
N ARG A 719 25.97 -5.68 26.96
CA ARG A 719 26.39 -4.42 27.59
C ARG A 719 25.18 -3.64 28.12
N GLU A 720 24.15 -3.51 27.29
CA GLU A 720 22.89 -2.83 27.63
C GLU A 720 22.15 -3.57 28.76
N ASN A 721 22.13 -4.90 28.75
CA ASN A 721 21.59 -5.69 29.86
C ASN A 721 22.35 -5.46 31.18
N ILE A 722 23.67 -5.27 31.14
CA ILE A 722 24.46 -4.93 32.33
C ILE A 722 24.10 -3.51 32.82
N GLU A 723 23.95 -2.56 31.89
CA GLU A 723 23.57 -1.18 32.18
C GLU A 723 22.15 -1.10 32.75
N ASN A 724 21.18 -1.77 32.13
CA ASN A 724 19.80 -1.88 32.59
C ASN A 724 19.72 -2.57 33.94
N ARG A 725 20.48 -3.65 34.19
CA ARG A 725 20.53 -4.29 35.51
C ARG A 725 21.10 -3.38 36.60
N LEU A 726 22.11 -2.57 36.26
CA LEU A 726 22.64 -1.56 37.17
C LEU A 726 21.61 -0.45 37.44
N PHE A 727 20.91 0.02 36.40
CA PHE A 727 19.89 1.03 36.50
C PHE A 727 18.65 0.55 37.26
N GLU A 728 18.17 -0.66 37.02
CA GLU A 728 17.03 -1.25 37.75
C GLU A 728 17.36 -1.46 39.24
N ARG A 729 18.57 -1.90 39.54
CA ARG A 729 18.96 -2.24 40.92
C ARG A 729 19.43 -1.05 41.74
N TYR A 730 20.07 -0.06 41.11
CA TYR A 730 20.71 1.05 41.80
C TYR A 730 20.26 2.43 41.31
N HIS A 731 19.39 2.51 40.28
CA HIS A 731 18.87 3.75 39.67
C HIS A 731 19.95 4.76 39.29
N ARG A 732 21.11 4.24 38.90
CA ARG A 732 22.32 5.01 38.56
C ARG A 732 22.86 4.53 37.24
N THR A 733 23.40 5.47 36.47
CA THR A 733 24.05 5.16 35.18
C THR A 733 25.54 4.86 35.43
N ILE A 734 26.14 3.99 34.61
CA ILE A 734 27.56 3.60 34.73
C ILE A 734 28.50 4.81 34.70
N SER A 735 28.17 5.84 33.91
CA SER A 735 28.94 7.09 33.84
C SER A 735 28.99 7.84 35.17
N GLU A 736 27.86 7.91 35.90
CA GLU A 736 27.75 8.60 37.20
C GLU A 736 28.57 7.89 38.28
N ILE A 737 28.55 6.55 38.26
CA ILE A 737 29.34 5.71 39.17
C ILE A 737 30.85 5.88 38.90
N LYS A 738 31.27 6.00 37.63
CA LYS A 738 32.66 6.28 37.27
C LYS A 738 33.11 7.66 37.76
N THR A 739 32.27 8.69 37.61
CA THR A 739 32.61 10.06 38.04
C THR A 739 32.68 10.18 39.57
N GLU A 740 31.78 9.52 40.30
CA GLU A 740 31.86 9.45 41.77
C GLU A 740 33.08 8.66 42.23
N ASN A 741 33.42 7.53 41.60
CA ASN A 741 34.63 6.75 41.93
C ASN A 741 35.93 7.53 41.68
N GLU A 742 35.99 8.36 40.64
CA GLU A 742 37.15 9.23 40.37
C GLU A 742 37.24 10.41 41.36
N ASN A 743 36.10 10.89 41.86
CA ASN A 743 36.00 12.01 42.82
C ASN A 743 36.08 11.58 44.30
N MET A 744 36.06 10.27 44.60
CA MET A 744 36.21 9.74 45.96
C MET A 744 37.66 9.91 46.47
N SER A 745 37.79 10.47 47.68
CA SER A 745 39.06 10.80 48.33
C SER A 745 40.03 9.60 48.46
N ASN A 746 41.33 9.89 48.36
CA ASN A 746 42.46 8.93 48.34
C ASN A 746 42.49 7.85 49.44
N GLU A 747 41.70 7.97 50.52
CA GLU A 747 41.68 7.04 51.65
C GLU A 747 40.95 5.71 51.35
N LEU A 748 40.06 5.65 50.35
CA LEU A 748 39.36 4.42 49.92
C LEU A 748 40.01 3.70 48.73
N LYS A 749 41.17 4.14 48.25
CA LYS A 749 41.90 3.48 47.14
C LYS A 749 42.44 2.06 47.39
N PRO A 750 42.59 1.50 48.61
CA PRO A 750 43.15 0.15 48.77
C PRO A 750 42.26 -0.99 48.25
N THR A 751 40.93 -0.80 48.20
CA THR A 751 39.95 -1.84 47.80
C THR A 751 39.85 -2.04 46.29
N LEU A 752 40.41 -1.14 45.48
CA LEU A 752 40.38 -1.20 44.01
C LEU A 752 41.43 -2.14 43.38
N LYS A 753 42.28 -2.79 44.19
CA LYS A 753 43.24 -3.83 43.73
C LYS A 753 42.78 -5.26 43.98
N MET A 754 41.55 -5.46 44.43
CA MET A 754 40.99 -6.78 44.74
C MET A 754 40.56 -7.51 43.46
N SER A 755 40.79 -8.83 43.41
CA SER A 755 40.31 -9.71 42.33
C SER A 755 38.76 -9.72 42.27
N PRO A 756 38.11 -9.96 41.12
CA PRO A 756 36.64 -10.06 41.03
C PRO A 756 36.01 -11.01 42.08
N ASP A 757 36.68 -12.14 42.36
CA ASP A 757 36.23 -13.10 43.38
C ASP A 757 36.37 -12.53 44.81
N GLU A 758 37.44 -11.77 45.08
CA GLU A 758 37.64 -11.11 46.36
C GLU A 758 36.64 -9.95 46.57
N MET A 759 36.20 -9.28 45.50
CA MET A 759 35.13 -8.29 45.55
C MET A 759 33.77 -8.93 45.79
N GLU A 760 33.47 -10.10 45.22
CA GLU A 760 32.23 -10.84 45.53
C GLU A 760 32.19 -11.31 46.97
N ASP A 761 33.32 -11.79 47.51
CA ASP A 761 33.44 -12.16 48.92
C ASP A 761 33.32 -10.95 49.84
N GLU A 762 33.93 -9.81 49.51
CA GLU A 762 33.78 -8.59 50.30
C GLU A 762 32.36 -8.01 50.20
N LEU A 763 31.72 -8.08 49.04
CA LEU A 763 30.33 -7.67 48.82
C LEU A 763 29.35 -8.57 49.57
N SER A 764 29.61 -9.88 49.64
CA SER A 764 28.84 -10.81 50.47
C SER A 764 29.03 -10.53 51.97
N ARG A 765 30.26 -10.19 52.40
CA ARG A 765 30.56 -9.78 53.77
C ARG A 765 29.89 -8.44 54.13
N LEU A 766 29.90 -7.47 53.22
CA LEU A 766 29.22 -6.18 53.38
C LEU A 766 27.70 -6.33 53.38
N LYS A 767 27.13 -7.20 52.52
CA LYS A 767 25.71 -7.55 52.56
C LYS A 767 25.30 -8.18 53.89
N ARG A 768 26.08 -9.12 54.42
CA ARG A 768 25.87 -9.67 55.77
C ARG A 768 26.00 -8.59 56.86
N ARG A 769 26.88 -7.60 56.69
CA ARG A 769 26.99 -6.45 57.59
C ARG A 769 25.78 -5.51 57.50
N ILE A 770 25.21 -5.33 56.31
CA ILE A 770 23.98 -4.56 56.08
C ILE A 770 22.77 -5.31 56.64
N GLU A 771 22.69 -6.63 56.49
CA GLU A 771 21.66 -7.47 57.12
C GLU A 771 21.76 -7.47 58.66
N ASN A 772 22.97 -7.32 59.22
CA ASN A 772 23.17 -7.16 60.66
C ASN A 772 22.78 -5.77 61.21
N PHE A 773 22.54 -4.77 60.35
CA PHE A 773 21.81 -3.56 60.76
C PHE A 773 20.32 -3.91 60.81
N ASN A 774 19.84 -4.33 61.98
CA ASN A 774 18.41 -4.51 62.19
C ASN A 774 17.69 -3.15 62.10
N ASP A 775 16.51 -3.13 61.48
CA ASP A 775 15.68 -1.97 61.08
C ASP A 775 16.24 -0.58 61.40
N VAL A 776 17.02 -0.04 60.46
CA VAL A 776 17.26 1.41 60.39
C VAL A 776 15.96 2.04 59.89
N ASN A 777 15.27 2.80 60.76
CA ASN A 777 14.01 3.46 60.43
C ASN A 777 14.22 4.57 59.38
N LEU A 778 14.24 4.19 58.11
CA LEU A 778 14.31 5.11 56.97
C LEU A 778 13.03 5.95 56.81
N SER A 779 11.92 5.55 57.44
CA SER A 779 10.71 6.37 57.56
C SER A 779 10.96 7.61 58.41
N ALA A 780 11.93 7.61 59.33
CA ALA A 780 12.22 8.75 60.21
C ALA A 780 12.60 10.04 59.43
N ILE A 781 13.18 9.91 58.23
CA ILE A 781 13.53 11.07 57.40
C ILE A 781 12.27 11.70 56.79
N LYS A 782 11.38 10.87 56.23
CA LYS A 782 10.07 11.32 55.72
C LYS A 782 9.14 11.77 56.83
N GLU A 783 9.16 11.09 57.97
CA GLU A 783 8.43 11.48 59.18
C GLU A 783 8.95 12.82 59.70
N TYR A 784 10.26 13.06 59.72
CA TYR A 784 10.81 14.36 60.08
C TYR A 784 10.37 15.46 59.11
N GLU A 785 10.39 15.21 57.79
CA GLU A 785 9.88 16.16 56.79
C GLU A 785 8.37 16.43 56.96
N GLN A 786 7.57 15.39 57.15
CA GLN A 786 6.13 15.51 57.43
C GLN A 786 5.85 16.25 58.74
N HIS A 787 6.60 15.96 59.80
CA HIS A 787 6.49 16.63 61.09
C HIS A 787 6.95 18.07 61.01
N LYS A 788 7.98 18.39 60.22
CA LYS A 788 8.42 19.76 59.97
C LYS A 788 7.38 20.56 59.19
N ILE A 789 6.80 19.98 58.12
CA ILE A 789 5.69 20.60 57.37
C ILE A 789 4.50 20.87 58.31
N ARG A 790 4.15 19.90 59.16
CA ARG A 790 3.07 20.04 60.15
C ARG A 790 3.39 21.11 61.20
N PHE A 791 4.63 21.17 61.69
CA PHE A 791 5.07 22.17 62.66
C PHE A 791 5.02 23.59 62.09
N ASP A 792 5.51 23.78 60.87
CA ASP A 792 5.50 25.08 60.19
C ASP A 792 4.05 25.53 59.89
N PHE A 793 3.18 24.59 59.49
CA PHE A 793 1.75 24.87 59.31
C PHE A 793 1.05 25.26 60.61
N LEU A 794 1.24 24.51 61.69
CA LEU A 794 0.63 24.79 63.00
C LEU A 794 1.15 26.10 63.61
N SER A 795 2.44 26.41 63.42
CA SER A 795 3.02 27.67 63.88
C SER A 795 2.40 28.88 63.16
N LYS A 796 2.19 28.79 61.84
CA LYS A 796 1.47 29.82 61.08
C LYS A 796 0.02 29.99 61.56
N GLN A 797 -0.71 28.89 61.76
CA GLN A 797 -2.09 28.98 62.25
C GLN A 797 -2.18 29.58 63.66
N ARG A 798 -1.24 29.24 64.55
CA ARG A 798 -1.15 29.86 65.89
C ARG A 798 -0.96 31.37 65.78
N ASP A 799 -0.02 31.82 64.95
CA ASP A 799 0.30 33.24 64.84
C ASP A 799 -0.88 34.05 64.24
N ASP A 800 -1.62 33.47 63.31
CA ASP A 800 -2.84 34.07 62.76
C ASP A 800 -3.98 34.13 63.80
N LEU A 801 -4.14 33.08 64.62
CA LEU A 801 -5.09 33.07 65.74
C LEU A 801 -4.77 34.15 66.78
N VAL A 802 -3.49 34.32 67.11
CA VAL A 802 -3.05 35.37 68.06
C VAL A 802 -3.40 36.75 67.51
N LYS A 803 -3.15 37.02 66.22
CA LYS A 803 -3.56 38.27 65.58
C LYS A 803 -5.08 38.48 65.59
N ALA A 804 -5.86 37.43 65.31
CA ALA A 804 -7.31 37.50 65.34
C ALA A 804 -7.86 37.86 66.74
N VAL A 805 -7.23 37.33 67.81
CA VAL A 805 -7.58 37.68 69.19
C VAL A 805 -7.29 39.16 69.48
N GLU A 806 -6.13 39.68 69.06
CA GLU A 806 -5.78 41.09 69.22
C GLU A 806 -6.77 42.02 68.50
N ASP A 807 -7.20 41.65 67.29
CA ASP A 807 -8.16 42.44 66.53
C ASP A 807 -9.56 42.40 67.14
N LEU A 808 -10.02 41.26 67.65
CA LEU A 808 -11.26 41.15 68.41
C LEU A 808 -11.27 42.06 69.65
N GLN A 809 -10.17 42.11 70.39
CA GLN A 809 -10.05 43.00 71.56
C GLN A 809 -10.15 44.49 71.17
N LYS A 810 -9.63 44.89 70.01
CA LYS A 810 -9.81 46.27 69.49
C LYS A 810 -11.26 46.57 69.16
N VAL A 811 -11.98 45.60 68.58
CA VAL A 811 -13.41 45.74 68.24
C VAL A 811 -14.26 45.90 69.50
N ILE A 812 -14.01 45.08 70.54
CA ILE A 812 -14.73 45.16 71.83
C ILE A 812 -14.60 46.56 72.43
N LYS A 813 -13.36 47.08 72.55
CA LYS A 813 -13.12 48.43 73.08
C LYS A 813 -13.85 49.53 72.31
N LYS A 814 -14.01 49.35 70.99
CA LYS A 814 -14.74 50.31 70.15
C LYS A 814 -16.25 50.28 70.43
N ILE A 815 -16.83 49.10 70.60
CA ILE A 815 -18.26 48.93 70.92
C ILE A 815 -18.57 49.52 72.29
N ASP A 816 -17.73 49.23 73.30
CA ASP A 816 -17.93 49.72 74.68
C ASP A 816 -18.01 51.25 74.74
N ARG A 817 -17.15 51.93 73.99
CA ARG A 817 -17.15 53.39 73.88
C ARG A 817 -18.45 53.94 73.30
N ILE A 818 -18.94 53.34 72.21
CA ILE A 818 -20.19 53.77 71.56
C ILE A 818 -21.39 53.56 72.49
N THR A 819 -21.42 52.44 73.20
CA THR A 819 -22.50 52.13 74.16
C THR A 819 -22.54 53.14 75.30
N GLN A 820 -21.37 53.51 75.86
CA GLN A 820 -21.25 54.49 76.93
C GLN A 820 -21.76 55.88 76.49
N GLU A 821 -21.38 56.34 75.30
CA GLU A 821 -21.86 57.63 74.74
C GLU A 821 -23.38 57.63 74.56
N ARG A 822 -23.97 56.56 74.01
CA ARG A 822 -25.44 56.47 73.83
C ARG A 822 -26.20 56.45 75.14
N PHE A 823 -25.69 55.74 76.15
CA PHE A 823 -26.33 55.66 77.47
C PHE A 823 -26.41 57.04 78.14
N ILE A 824 -25.28 57.76 78.20
CA ILE A 824 -25.20 59.09 78.83
C ILE A 824 -26.12 60.08 78.10
N ASN A 825 -26.12 60.08 76.76
CA ASN A 825 -26.98 60.96 75.97
C ASN A 825 -28.46 60.70 76.25
N THR A 826 -28.87 59.43 76.35
CA THR A 826 -30.26 59.07 76.63
C THR A 826 -30.66 59.45 78.05
N LEU A 827 -29.80 59.23 79.05
CA LEU A 827 -30.07 59.62 80.45
C LEU A 827 -30.31 61.13 80.58
N ASN A 828 -29.52 61.95 79.87
CA ASN A 828 -29.67 63.40 79.88
C ASN A 828 -31.00 63.85 79.25
N LEU A 829 -31.39 63.25 78.11
CA LEU A 829 -32.69 63.50 77.47
C LEU A 829 -33.86 63.15 78.41
N VAL A 830 -33.75 62.04 79.16
CA VAL A 830 -34.79 61.64 80.13
C VAL A 830 -34.90 62.66 81.25
N ASN A 831 -33.77 63.12 81.79
CA ASN A 831 -33.76 64.13 82.86
C ASN A 831 -34.38 65.47 82.43
N GLU A 832 -34.18 65.88 81.19
CA GLU A 832 -34.80 67.09 80.63
C GLU A 832 -36.33 66.96 80.60
N LYS A 833 -36.85 65.85 80.04
CA LYS A 833 -38.31 65.62 79.96
C LYS A 833 -38.97 65.38 81.31
N LEU A 834 -38.26 64.72 82.22
CA LEU A 834 -38.71 64.50 83.58
C LEU A 834 -38.86 65.81 84.36
N SER A 835 -37.95 66.75 84.14
CA SER A 835 -38.02 68.09 84.74
C SER A 835 -39.18 68.92 84.17
N GLU A 836 -39.66 68.62 82.96
CA GLU A 836 -40.80 69.27 82.30
C GLU A 836 -42.15 68.68 82.77
N VAL A 837 -42.25 67.34 82.84
CA VAL A 837 -43.49 66.62 83.14
C VAL A 837 -43.83 66.65 84.63
N PHE A 838 -42.83 66.48 85.50
CA PHE A 838 -43.06 66.32 86.93
C PHE A 838 -43.77 67.53 87.58
N PRO A 839 -43.36 68.80 87.34
CA PRO A 839 -44.02 69.95 87.94
C PRO A 839 -45.48 70.13 87.50
N ARG A 840 -45.85 69.66 86.31
CA ARG A 840 -47.22 69.73 85.79
C ARG A 840 -48.18 68.82 86.56
N LEU A 841 -47.71 67.65 86.98
CA LEU A 841 -48.52 66.70 87.76
C LEU A 841 -48.63 67.08 89.24
N PHE A 842 -47.60 67.73 89.80
CA PHE A 842 -47.52 68.03 91.24
C PHE A 842 -47.74 69.52 91.61
N GLU A 843 -48.07 70.42 90.68
CA GLU A 843 -48.13 71.89 90.92
C GLU A 843 -46.82 72.45 91.54
N GLY A 844 -45.68 71.99 91.02
CA GLY A 844 -44.34 72.29 91.53
C GLY A 844 -43.57 71.03 91.94
N GLY A 845 -42.34 71.22 92.43
CA GLY A 845 -41.41 70.12 92.70
C GLY A 845 -40.52 69.75 91.51
N THR A 846 -39.51 68.90 91.74
CA THR A 846 -38.54 68.47 90.70
C THR A 846 -38.22 66.99 90.84
N ALA A 847 -37.90 66.33 89.73
CA ALA A 847 -37.44 64.94 89.74
C ALA A 847 -36.25 64.75 88.78
N LYS A 848 -35.30 63.91 89.16
CA LYS A 848 -34.09 63.62 88.37
C LYS A 848 -33.62 62.18 88.57
N LEU A 849 -33.00 61.63 87.54
CA LEU A 849 -32.27 60.38 87.54
C LEU A 849 -30.78 60.65 87.78
N THR A 850 -30.21 59.97 88.76
CA THR A 850 -28.79 60.06 89.12
C THR A 850 -28.12 58.69 89.06
N LEU A 851 -26.92 58.63 88.50
CA LEU A 851 -26.12 57.40 88.48
C LEU A 851 -25.55 57.12 89.88
N SER A 852 -25.65 55.89 90.35
CA SER A 852 -25.11 55.50 91.66
C SER A 852 -23.58 55.54 91.70
N GLN A 853 -22.88 55.26 90.58
CA GLN A 853 -21.44 55.49 90.44
C GLN A 853 -21.14 56.15 89.08
N PRO A 854 -20.59 57.38 89.04
CA PRO A 854 -20.33 58.07 87.79
C PRO A 854 -19.19 57.45 86.94
N ASP A 855 -18.27 56.73 87.58
CA ASP A 855 -17.02 56.27 86.94
C ASP A 855 -17.21 55.04 86.03
N ASN A 856 -18.32 54.31 86.15
CA ASN A 856 -18.56 53.08 85.38
C ASN A 856 -19.99 52.99 84.81
N PRO A 857 -20.37 53.83 83.84
CA PRO A 857 -21.77 53.99 83.42
C PRO A 857 -22.46 52.71 82.92
N GLN A 858 -21.70 51.71 82.46
CA GLN A 858 -22.25 50.49 81.86
C GLN A 858 -22.82 49.50 82.90
N GLU A 859 -22.24 49.44 84.09
CA GLU A 859 -22.63 48.47 85.14
C GLU A 859 -23.42 49.12 86.29
N THR A 860 -23.64 50.43 86.22
CA THR A 860 -24.20 51.20 87.33
C THR A 860 -25.70 51.30 87.31
N GLY A 861 -26.32 51.23 88.49
CA GLY A 861 -27.74 51.49 88.66
C GLY A 861 -28.11 52.97 88.47
N VAL A 862 -29.36 53.20 88.04
CA VAL A 862 -29.96 54.53 87.95
C VAL A 862 -30.93 54.73 89.12
N GLU A 863 -30.69 55.73 89.95
CA GLU A 863 -31.57 56.10 91.07
C GLU A 863 -32.53 57.23 90.67
N PHE A 864 -33.83 57.03 90.96
CA PHE A 864 -34.87 58.03 90.72
C PHE A 864 -35.11 58.88 91.97
N MET A 865 -34.64 60.13 91.93
CA MET A 865 -34.68 61.09 93.02
C MET A 865 -35.80 62.12 92.80
N ILE A 866 -36.66 62.27 93.80
CA ILE A 866 -37.90 63.05 93.68
C ILE A 866 -37.97 64.10 94.78
N HIS A 867 -38.42 65.30 94.43
CA HIS A 867 -38.63 66.44 95.31
C HIS A 867 -40.06 66.98 95.16
N PRO A 868 -41.03 66.46 95.93
CA PRO A 868 -42.40 66.98 95.94
C PRO A 868 -42.45 68.40 96.52
N PRO A 869 -43.42 69.24 96.11
CA PRO A 869 -43.57 70.59 96.66
C PRO A 869 -43.78 70.54 98.17
N GLY A 870 -42.92 71.26 98.92
CA GLY A 870 -42.98 71.34 100.38
C GLY A 870 -42.27 70.21 101.16
N LYS A 871 -41.63 69.23 100.52
CA LYS A 871 -40.87 68.13 101.18
C LYS A 871 -39.39 68.09 100.76
N LYS A 872 -38.52 67.44 101.55
CA LYS A 872 -37.10 67.24 101.20
C LYS A 872 -36.94 66.23 100.05
N LEU A 873 -35.81 66.28 99.34
CA LEU A 873 -35.44 65.32 98.28
C LEU A 873 -35.39 63.89 98.85
N THR A 874 -36.20 62.98 98.30
CA THR A 874 -36.35 61.59 98.78
C THR A 874 -36.31 60.58 97.63
N ARG A 875 -35.89 59.34 97.94
CA ARG A 875 -36.00 58.19 97.03
C ARG A 875 -37.46 57.75 96.90
N MET A 876 -37.85 57.25 95.72
CA MET A 876 -39.24 56.82 95.43
C MET A 876 -39.85 55.88 96.49
N SER A 877 -39.05 54.99 97.10
CA SER A 877 -39.50 54.02 98.11
C SER A 877 -40.15 54.66 99.35
N LEU A 878 -39.83 55.93 99.65
CA LEU A 878 -40.25 56.63 100.88
C LEU A 878 -41.50 57.54 100.68
N LEU A 879 -42.09 57.56 99.49
CA LEU A 879 -43.26 58.38 99.16
C LEU A 879 -44.60 57.70 99.51
N SER A 880 -45.67 58.50 99.65
CA SER A 880 -47.06 58.03 99.82
C SER A 880 -47.53 57.22 98.60
N GLY A 881 -48.54 56.35 98.75
CA GLY A 881 -49.05 55.51 97.66
C GLY A 881 -49.46 56.29 96.40
N GLY A 882 -50.20 57.39 96.57
CA GLY A 882 -50.56 58.28 95.46
C GLY A 882 -49.37 59.05 94.88
N GLU A 883 -48.45 59.51 95.73
CA GLU A 883 -47.21 60.19 95.29
C GLU A 883 -46.28 59.25 94.50
N LYS A 884 -46.23 57.96 94.87
CA LYS A 884 -45.49 56.92 94.14
C LYS A 884 -46.09 56.66 92.77
N ALA A 885 -47.42 56.54 92.69
CA ALA A 885 -48.13 56.36 91.43
C ALA A 885 -47.88 57.54 90.49
N LEU A 886 -48.10 58.77 90.95
CA LEU A 886 -47.86 59.98 90.15
C LEU A 886 -46.40 60.14 89.71
N SER A 887 -45.44 59.80 90.58
CA SER A 887 -44.02 59.88 90.22
C SER A 887 -43.63 58.83 89.18
N ALA A 888 -44.16 57.60 89.28
CA ALA A 888 -43.96 56.56 88.27
C ALA A 888 -44.61 56.93 86.93
N ILE A 889 -45.83 57.47 86.98
CA ILE A 889 -46.56 57.99 85.82
C ILE A 889 -45.76 59.11 85.14
N ALA A 890 -45.22 60.07 85.91
CA ALA A 890 -44.38 61.14 85.40
C ALA A 890 -43.13 60.60 84.69
N PHE A 891 -42.47 59.59 85.26
CA PHE A 891 -41.30 58.96 84.65
C PHE A 891 -41.65 58.21 83.35
N ILE A 892 -42.72 57.41 83.35
CA ILE A 892 -43.20 56.69 82.17
C ILE A 892 -43.54 57.67 81.04
N PHE A 893 -44.26 58.75 81.33
CA PHE A 893 -44.59 59.76 80.32
C PHE A 893 -43.37 60.55 79.84
N SER A 894 -42.38 60.78 80.69
CA SER A 894 -41.11 61.40 80.27
C SER A 894 -40.37 60.53 79.25
N LEU A 895 -40.40 59.20 79.42
CA LEU A 895 -39.88 58.26 78.42
C LEU A 895 -40.70 58.31 77.13
N PHE A 896 -42.04 58.35 77.21
CA PHE A 896 -42.91 58.46 76.03
C PHE A 896 -42.68 59.76 75.24
N LEU A 897 -42.36 60.88 75.89
CA LEU A 897 -42.07 62.14 75.19
C LEU A 897 -40.75 62.11 74.41
N ILE A 898 -39.76 61.29 74.83
CA ILE A 898 -38.49 61.14 74.11
C ILE A 898 -38.68 60.28 72.87
N LYS A 899 -39.50 59.24 72.98
CA LYS A 899 -39.79 58.32 71.88
C LYS A 899 -41.29 58.01 71.87
N PRO A 900 -42.12 58.81 71.18
CA PRO A 900 -43.57 58.59 71.14
C PRO A 900 -43.86 57.23 70.54
N THR A 901 -44.71 56.47 71.22
CA THR A 901 -45.18 55.16 70.74
C THR A 901 -46.51 55.33 70.03
N SER A 902 -46.80 54.46 69.06
CA SER A 902 -47.99 54.62 68.20
C SER A 902 -49.31 54.50 68.97
N PHE A 903 -49.36 53.68 70.03
CA PHE A 903 -50.52 53.50 70.89
C PHE A 903 -50.09 53.27 72.35
N CYS A 904 -50.90 53.74 73.29
CA CYS A 904 -50.70 53.60 74.72
C CYS A 904 -51.98 53.02 75.35
N LEU A 905 -51.86 51.86 76.01
CA LEU A 905 -52.96 51.21 76.73
C LEU A 905 -52.75 51.40 78.24
N LEU A 906 -53.74 51.98 78.91
CA LEU A 906 -53.71 52.30 80.34
C LEU A 906 -54.88 51.58 81.01
N ASP A 907 -54.61 50.71 81.98
CA ASP A 907 -55.63 49.92 82.68
C ASP A 907 -55.66 50.29 84.17
N GLU A 908 -56.76 50.90 84.63
CA GLU A 908 -57.05 51.32 86.01
C GLU A 908 -55.95 52.16 86.70
N ILE A 909 -55.17 52.92 85.93
CA ILE A 909 -54.02 53.70 86.45
C ILE A 909 -54.44 54.87 87.34
N ASP A 910 -55.69 55.30 87.25
CA ASP A 910 -56.28 56.36 88.05
C ASP A 910 -56.89 55.88 89.39
N ALA A 911 -56.93 54.56 89.65
CA ALA A 911 -57.44 54.00 90.90
C ALA A 911 -56.73 54.51 92.19
N PRO A 912 -55.40 54.75 92.22
CA PRO A 912 -54.72 55.28 93.40
C PRO A 912 -54.69 56.82 93.48
N LEU A 913 -55.34 57.53 92.55
CA LEU A 913 -55.34 59.00 92.47
C LEU A 913 -56.61 59.58 93.13
N ASP A 914 -56.48 60.76 93.73
CA ASP A 914 -57.62 61.55 94.20
C ASP A 914 -58.23 62.38 93.05
N ASP A 915 -59.45 62.91 93.25
CA ASP A 915 -60.18 63.62 92.19
C ASP A 915 -59.39 64.80 91.59
N VAL A 916 -58.57 65.47 92.39
CA VAL A 916 -57.71 66.59 91.93
C VAL A 916 -56.57 66.09 91.05
N ASN A 917 -55.87 65.01 91.43
CA ASN A 917 -54.77 64.48 90.63
C ASN A 917 -55.25 63.73 89.39
N VAL A 918 -56.46 63.16 89.40
CA VAL A 918 -57.09 62.57 88.21
C VAL A 918 -57.29 63.63 87.12
N TYR A 919 -57.74 64.83 87.48
CA TYR A 919 -57.88 65.93 86.52
C TYR A 919 -56.54 66.29 85.87
N ARG A 920 -55.47 66.42 86.67
CA ARG A 920 -54.11 66.73 86.17
C ARG A 920 -53.55 65.64 85.28
N PHE A 921 -53.82 64.38 85.64
CA PHE A 921 -53.45 63.23 84.84
C PHE A 921 -54.15 63.27 83.47
N ASN A 922 -55.45 63.59 83.43
CA ASN A 922 -56.22 63.69 82.18
C ASN A 922 -55.74 64.83 81.26
N ASP A 923 -55.37 65.99 81.82
CA ASP A 923 -54.78 67.09 81.03
C ASP A 923 -53.46 66.67 80.37
N LEU A 924 -52.65 65.88 81.06
CA LEU A 924 -51.41 65.35 80.50
C LEU A 924 -51.67 64.28 79.43
N LEU A 925 -52.70 63.44 79.61
CA LEU A 925 -53.14 62.49 78.59
C LEU A 925 -53.58 63.20 77.30
N LYS A 926 -54.32 64.31 77.37
CA LYS A 926 -54.69 65.10 76.18
C LYS A 926 -53.47 65.54 75.38
N LEU A 927 -52.43 65.99 76.06
CA LEU A 927 -51.20 66.49 75.43
C LEU A 927 -50.40 65.38 74.74
N ILE A 928 -50.41 64.17 75.31
CA ILE A 928 -49.81 62.98 74.68
C ILE A 928 -50.71 62.45 73.54
N GLY A 929 -52.03 62.59 73.71
CA GLY A 929 -53.06 62.24 72.74
C GLY A 929 -52.89 62.93 71.38
N GLU A 930 -52.24 64.10 71.32
CA GLU A 930 -51.91 64.76 70.05
C GLU A 930 -50.95 63.95 69.17
N LYS A 931 -50.08 63.11 69.77
CA LYS A 931 -49.03 62.37 69.07
C LYS A 931 -49.16 60.85 69.15
N SER A 932 -50.00 60.34 70.04
CA SER A 932 -50.16 58.91 70.33
C SER A 932 -51.62 58.58 70.60
N GLN A 933 -52.10 57.44 70.10
CA GLN A 933 -53.45 56.97 70.41
C GLN A 933 -53.51 56.42 71.84
N ILE A 934 -54.44 56.91 72.67
CA ILE A 934 -54.58 56.48 74.08
C ILE A 934 -55.87 55.67 74.23
N VAL A 935 -55.74 54.47 74.78
CA VAL A 935 -56.86 53.61 75.18
C VAL A 935 -56.80 53.46 76.69
N MET A 936 -57.80 53.97 77.40
CA MET A 936 -57.86 53.92 78.86
C MET A 936 -59.05 53.08 79.32
N VAL A 937 -58.79 52.13 80.22
CA VAL A 937 -59.80 51.35 80.93
C VAL A 937 -59.89 51.91 82.35
N THR A 938 -61.05 52.42 82.73
CA THR A 938 -61.26 53.05 84.05
C THR A 938 -62.72 52.96 84.46
N HIS A 939 -62.97 53.01 85.77
CA HIS A 939 -64.29 53.20 86.38
C HIS A 939 -64.49 54.63 86.93
N ASN A 940 -63.48 55.50 86.83
CA ASN A 940 -63.53 56.87 87.34
C ASN A 940 -64.31 57.78 86.37
N LYS A 941 -65.37 58.41 86.87
CA LYS A 941 -66.22 59.31 86.08
C LYS A 941 -65.45 60.53 85.57
N SER A 942 -64.54 61.07 86.37
CA SER A 942 -63.72 62.23 86.01
C SER A 942 -62.76 61.93 84.86
N SER A 943 -62.32 60.68 84.69
CA SER A 943 -61.49 60.24 83.56
C SER A 943 -62.32 59.97 82.31
N MET A 944 -63.54 59.43 82.47
CA MET A 944 -64.47 59.18 81.37
C MET A 944 -64.92 60.46 80.65
N GLU A 945 -65.04 61.58 81.38
CA GLU A 945 -65.45 62.88 80.80
C GLU A 945 -64.45 63.45 79.79
N PHE A 946 -63.18 63.05 79.84
CA PHE A 946 -62.13 63.57 78.96
C PHE A 946 -61.93 62.74 77.69
N ALA A 947 -62.61 61.60 77.56
CA ALA A 947 -62.47 60.70 76.42
C ALA A 947 -63.38 61.13 75.26
N ASP A 948 -62.84 61.13 74.03
CA ASP A 948 -63.62 61.42 72.82
C ASP A 948 -64.69 60.33 72.58
N THR A 949 -64.35 59.07 72.86
CA THR A 949 -65.23 57.91 72.68
C THR A 949 -65.13 56.97 73.88
N LEU A 950 -66.28 56.57 74.45
CA LEU A 950 -66.34 55.53 75.48
C LEU A 950 -66.80 54.20 74.90
N PHE A 951 -66.10 53.13 75.26
CA PHE A 951 -66.52 51.76 75.03
C PHE A 951 -66.93 51.13 76.37
N GLY A 952 -68.24 50.93 76.57
CA GLY A 952 -68.79 50.21 77.72
C GLY A 952 -68.86 48.71 77.44
N ILE A 953 -68.38 47.89 78.37
CA ILE A 953 -68.52 46.42 78.31
C ILE A 953 -69.71 46.02 79.19
N THR A 954 -70.74 45.41 78.59
CA THR A 954 -71.92 44.91 79.30
C THR A 954 -72.05 43.39 79.16
N MET A 955 -72.64 42.74 80.15
CA MET A 955 -72.94 41.31 80.14
C MET A 955 -74.45 41.10 80.06
N GLU A 956 -75.00 41.03 78.84
CA GLU A 956 -76.42 40.69 78.61
C GLU A 956 -76.73 39.24 79.04
N GLN A 957 -75.77 38.33 78.91
CA GLN A 957 -75.86 36.93 79.32
C GLN A 957 -74.66 36.56 80.21
N LYS A 958 -74.90 35.72 81.22
CA LYS A 958 -73.89 35.35 82.21
C LYS A 958 -72.69 34.66 81.52
N GLY A 959 -71.55 35.33 81.50
CA GLY A 959 -70.30 34.83 80.90
C GLY A 959 -70.02 35.27 79.45
N ILE A 960 -70.90 36.06 78.81
CA ILE A 960 -70.65 36.63 77.48
C ILE A 960 -70.63 38.15 77.58
N SER A 961 -69.44 38.74 77.42
CA SER A 961 -69.24 40.20 77.38
C SER A 961 -69.51 40.74 75.97
N LYS A 962 -70.26 41.84 75.88
CA LYS A 962 -70.58 42.57 74.65
C LYS A 962 -70.12 44.01 74.79
N VAL A 963 -69.51 44.55 73.74
CA VAL A 963 -69.03 45.94 73.71
C VAL A 963 -70.14 46.84 73.16
N VAL A 964 -70.38 47.96 73.84
CA VAL A 964 -71.30 49.04 73.45
C VAL A 964 -70.47 50.31 73.38
N SER A 965 -70.55 51.07 72.29
CA SER A 965 -69.84 52.35 72.15
C SER A 965 -70.78 53.54 72.30
N VAL A 966 -70.28 54.61 72.91
CA VAL A 966 -70.92 55.93 72.98
C VAL A 966 -69.86 56.96 72.58
N ASN A 967 -70.16 57.76 71.56
CA ASN A 967 -69.30 58.86 71.11
C ASN A 967 -69.85 60.18 71.68
N PHE A 968 -69.01 60.97 72.36
CA PHE A 968 -69.45 62.17 73.10
C PHE A 968 -69.53 63.43 72.23
N GLU A 969 -69.13 63.38 70.95
CA GLU A 969 -69.08 64.55 70.05
C GLU A 969 -70.44 65.04 69.48
N GLN A 970 -71.61 64.54 69.92
CA GLN A 970 -72.92 64.95 69.35
C GLN A 970 -74.02 65.29 70.38
N ARG A 971 -73.73 66.18 71.34
CA ARG A 971 -74.77 66.89 72.12
C ARG A 971 -74.41 68.36 72.37
N GLU A 972 -74.66 69.22 71.38
CA GLU A 972 -75.22 70.56 71.56
C GLU A 972 -75.53 71.20 70.18
N GLU A 973 -76.58 70.70 69.53
CA GLU A 973 -77.49 71.55 68.76
C GLU A 973 -78.83 70.80 68.70
N VAL A 974 -79.94 71.50 69.01
CA VAL A 974 -81.34 71.03 69.09
C VAL A 974 -81.79 70.50 70.48
N ARG A 975 -82.02 71.40 71.45
CA ARG A 975 -83.35 71.97 71.82
C ARG A 975 -83.32 72.64 73.20
N ASN A 976 -84.03 73.78 73.28
CA ASN A 976 -84.48 74.48 74.49
C ASN A 976 -84.94 73.56 75.63
#